data_AF-A0A955A6C0-F1
#
_entry.id   AF-A0A955A6C0-F1
#
_cell.length_a   1.000
_cell.length_b   1.000
_cell.length_c   1.000
_cell.angle_alpha   90.00
_cell.angle_beta   90.00
_cell.angle_gamma   90.00
#
_symmetry.space_group_name_H-M   'P 1'
#
loop_
_entity.id
_entity.type
_entity.pdbx_description
1 polymer ?
#
loop_
_entity_poly.entity_id
_entity_poly.type
_entity_poly.pdbx_seq_one_letter_code
_entity_poly.pdbx_strand_id
1 'polypeptide(L)'
;MAGIHDDSGETREVPIEELMLTAPSASGELPLPVEPEEDDDFSLGPRQPVIGEYVLLRRIGAGGNGRVFKARHRQMERLVALKMLSPATMRDPEAVRRFRREMKAAAKLFHPNIVTAFDAGEHGGVHYLVMEYVEGLSLTMLVERHGPVTVDKAVDYVMQAATGLSYAHSRNVIHRDIKPSNLIMDSDGVVKILDLGTARFENESGPSDLTQTGIIMGTVNYMSPEQARNATEVDHRCDIYSLGCTLHYLLTGRPVFDGNVMQVLMAHAEQPAPSLRESRPEVPSWLDVLFRRMIAKRAVDRQDSMQGLISELTAGLSGQASAESTRFRLQLPSERRPQRPLGVDIGSSKCMIASVQRGEPAVLGRSGAEAVPTAVALSGMNIAVGRPALERVGDTTQVAWRIKRQLGAAQYSHEIDGAHYPPEVLLALILGRIGIDAQGQMNSPFREAVFAVPAGFNDAHRKAVEDVAYIGGVDVVDLINEPTAAMLSLVCDANFSVERPSRMLCVDLGAGKLDVGVYDYEPGRLTTAAIHGVPSLGGDDWDDVLADVMADQIVAGDGPDPRLVDGALREIASNCERAKHHVSAHGEAKLAFNDAYGRILLTVSETRFQQLTAHLIRQVTEEVECVLQQAGCDWSELDRIVLAGQATQAAGVLDALKASAGKTPIQQLPASCVAKGAALQASFQRSRADGRRPLVEVEDAAANSLGLVGIESKTQRRCNAVLIPRGAKLPAATRRTFKTFREGQDSLMIQMLQGEHVDADRCTSVGRCVISDLPPGLPIGTQFDVEFQCAPSGRVTVYVESAAIGFRVTRELVREHALTHHQLARWREWVETMTLCSTLG
;
A
#
# COMPACT_ATOMS: atom_id res chain seq x y z
N MET A 1 -38.04 -46.07 12.25
CA MET A 1 -38.13 -45.88 10.78
C MET A 1 -37.55 -44.50 10.51
N ALA A 2 -36.22 -44.43 10.36
CA ALA A 2 -35.53 -44.30 9.07
C ALA A 2 -35.81 -42.90 8.48
N GLY A 3 -34.91 -41.90 8.54
CA GLY A 3 -33.46 -41.92 8.58
C GLY A 3 -32.95 -41.38 7.25
N ILE A 4 -32.52 -40.12 7.21
CA ILE A 4 -31.51 -39.60 6.28
C ILE A 4 -30.72 -38.54 7.07
N HIS A 5 -29.72 -39.03 7.80
CA HIS A 5 -28.45 -38.35 7.90
C HIS A 5 -27.76 -38.54 6.56
N ASP A 6 -27.29 -37.47 5.94
CA ASP A 6 -26.10 -37.52 5.10
C ASP A 6 -25.35 -36.20 5.27
N ASP A 7 -24.61 -36.14 6.38
CA ASP A 7 -23.57 -35.15 6.66
C ASP A 7 -22.24 -35.86 6.42
N SER A 8 -21.98 -36.19 5.16
CA SER A 8 -20.65 -36.59 4.71
C SER A 8 -19.96 -35.33 4.22
N GLY A 9 -19.20 -34.69 5.11
CA GLY A 9 -18.12 -33.76 4.77
C GLY A 9 -17.03 -34.49 3.98
N GLU A 10 -17.35 -34.93 2.77
CA GLU A 10 -16.36 -35.35 1.80
C GLU A 10 -15.65 -34.08 1.33
N THR A 11 -14.41 -33.91 1.80
CA THR A 11 -13.36 -33.17 1.12
C THR A 11 -13.24 -33.70 -0.31
N ARG A 12 -14.05 -33.16 -1.21
CA ARG A 12 -14.01 -33.49 -2.62
C ARG A 12 -12.99 -32.56 -3.26
N GLU A 13 -11.76 -33.03 -3.41
CA GLU A 13 -10.78 -32.38 -4.27
C GLU A 13 -11.36 -32.31 -5.69
N VAL A 14 -11.61 -31.09 -6.18
CA VAL A 14 -11.99 -30.87 -7.58
C VAL A 14 -10.70 -30.85 -8.41
N PRO A 15 -10.51 -31.77 -9.37
CA PRO A 15 -9.33 -31.76 -10.23
C PRO A 15 -9.24 -30.46 -11.02
N ILE A 16 -8.09 -29.79 -10.95
CA ILE A 16 -7.85 -28.45 -11.53
C ILE A 16 -8.06 -28.43 -13.06
N GLU A 17 -7.98 -29.58 -13.72
CA GLU A 17 -8.20 -29.76 -15.15
C GLU A 17 -9.65 -29.47 -15.59
N GLU A 18 -10.61 -29.44 -14.66
CA GLU A 18 -12.03 -29.10 -14.91
C GLU A 18 -12.35 -27.61 -14.66
N LEU A 19 -11.36 -26.74 -14.42
CA LEU A 19 -11.55 -25.32 -14.05
C LEU A 19 -11.33 -24.34 -15.22
N MET A 20 -12.24 -23.38 -15.42
CA MET A 20 -12.06 -22.25 -16.35
C MET A 20 -11.52 -21.01 -15.62
N LEU A 21 -10.64 -20.24 -16.29
CA LEU A 21 -10.20 -18.92 -15.81
C LEU A 21 -11.32 -17.88 -16.00
N THR A 22 -11.50 -16.99 -15.02
CA THR A 22 -12.47 -15.88 -15.10
C THR A 22 -11.99 -14.79 -16.06
N ALA A 23 -12.83 -14.44 -17.03
CA ALA A 23 -12.85 -13.10 -17.62
C ALA A 23 -13.70 -12.18 -16.73
N PRO A 24 -13.46 -10.87 -16.71
CA PRO A 24 -14.44 -9.94 -16.15
C PRO A 24 -15.70 -10.03 -17.02
N SER A 25 -16.80 -10.50 -16.43
CA SER A 25 -18.13 -10.36 -17.01
C SER A 25 -18.73 -9.06 -16.48
N ALA A 26 -18.99 -8.13 -17.39
CA ALA A 26 -19.78 -6.95 -17.13
C ALA A 26 -21.26 -7.34 -17.18
N SER A 27 -21.88 -7.64 -16.05
CA SER A 27 -23.33 -7.51 -15.79
C SER A 27 -23.70 -8.35 -14.56
N GLY A 28 -24.07 -7.70 -13.46
CA GLY A 28 -24.55 -8.36 -12.26
C GLY A 28 -24.45 -7.43 -11.06
N GLU A 29 -25.41 -6.52 -10.95
CA GLU A 29 -25.63 -5.71 -9.75
C GLU A 29 -25.79 -6.63 -8.53
N LEU A 30 -24.94 -6.43 -7.52
CA LEU A 30 -25.19 -6.86 -6.15
C LEU A 30 -25.39 -5.59 -5.31
N PRO A 31 -26.45 -5.52 -4.48
CA PRO A 31 -26.83 -4.30 -3.78
C PRO A 31 -25.84 -4.02 -2.66
N LEU A 32 -25.35 -2.77 -2.58
CA LEU A 32 -24.64 -2.29 -1.40
C LEU A 32 -25.62 -1.79 -0.34
N PRO A 33 -25.26 -1.86 0.95
CA PRO A 33 -26.14 -1.55 2.07
C PRO A 33 -26.41 -0.04 2.15
N VAL A 34 -27.64 0.29 2.48
CA VAL A 34 -28.09 1.62 2.89
C VAL A 34 -27.63 1.85 4.33
N GLU A 35 -26.95 2.96 4.61
CA GLU A 35 -26.67 3.56 5.94
C GLU A 35 -26.34 5.06 5.72
N PRO A 36 -26.53 5.94 6.72
CA PRO A 36 -27.62 6.91 6.74
C PRO A 36 -27.23 8.32 6.27
N GLU A 37 -28.26 9.07 5.91
CA GLU A 37 -28.27 10.52 5.67
C GLU A 37 -27.93 11.29 6.96
N GLU A 38 -27.05 12.30 6.88
CA GLU A 38 -27.23 13.58 7.58
C GLU A 38 -26.66 14.74 6.73
N ASP A 39 -27.61 15.43 6.09
CA ASP A 39 -27.76 16.89 5.96
C ASP A 39 -26.52 17.81 6.02
N ASP A 40 -26.11 18.28 4.84
CA ASP A 40 -25.61 19.64 4.66
C ASP A 40 -26.73 20.50 4.02
N ASP A 41 -27.47 21.23 4.86
CA ASP A 41 -28.43 22.25 4.43
C ASP A 41 -27.70 23.43 3.78
N PHE A 42 -27.61 23.39 2.46
CA PHE A 42 -27.51 24.59 1.63
C PHE A 42 -28.55 24.53 0.52
N SER A 43 -29.74 25.11 0.71
CA SER A 43 -30.20 26.19 -0.19
C SER A 43 -31.58 26.76 0.13
N LEU A 44 -31.62 28.10 0.25
CA LEU A 44 -32.70 28.90 -0.35
C LEU A 44 -32.07 29.99 -1.25
N GLY A 45 -32.05 29.74 -2.57
CA GLY A 45 -31.54 30.64 -3.62
C GLY A 45 -31.63 30.00 -5.02
N PRO A 46 -31.69 30.78 -6.12
CA PRO A 46 -32.42 30.45 -7.36
C PRO A 46 -31.95 29.16 -8.05
N ARG A 47 -32.91 28.41 -8.63
CA ARG A 47 -32.72 27.12 -9.34
C ARG A 47 -31.39 27.07 -10.09
N GLN A 48 -30.48 26.22 -9.61
CA GLN A 48 -29.18 26.01 -10.24
C GLN A 48 -29.39 25.49 -11.69
N PRO A 49 -28.71 26.05 -12.70
CA PRO A 49 -28.90 25.67 -14.10
C PRO A 49 -28.49 24.21 -14.33
N VAL A 50 -29.31 23.45 -15.07
CA VAL A 50 -29.13 22.01 -15.33
C VAL A 50 -28.89 21.77 -16.82
N ILE A 51 -28.00 20.84 -17.15
CA ILE A 51 -27.83 20.31 -18.51
C ILE A 51 -27.82 18.77 -18.47
N GLY A 52 -28.78 18.13 -19.12
CA GLY A 52 -29.01 16.69 -18.96
C GLY A 52 -29.18 16.31 -17.49
N GLU A 53 -28.37 15.36 -17.02
CA GLU A 53 -28.35 14.90 -15.61
C GLU A 53 -27.40 15.69 -14.70
N TYR A 54 -26.90 16.85 -15.14
CA TYR A 54 -25.84 17.59 -14.43
C TYR A 54 -26.30 18.97 -13.98
N VAL A 55 -26.17 19.26 -12.70
CA VAL A 55 -26.39 20.59 -12.11
C VAL A 55 -25.10 21.40 -12.21
N LEU A 56 -25.11 22.51 -12.93
CA LEU A 56 -23.95 23.38 -13.07
C LEU A 56 -23.76 24.19 -11.79
N LEU A 57 -22.58 24.04 -11.17
CA LEU A 57 -22.24 24.71 -9.91
C LEU A 57 -21.52 26.03 -10.16
N ARG A 58 -20.38 25.99 -10.87
CA ARG A 58 -19.60 27.19 -11.21
C ARG A 58 -18.78 27.00 -12.47
N ARG A 59 -18.49 28.08 -13.19
CA ARG A 59 -17.54 28.04 -14.31
C ARG A 59 -16.10 27.91 -13.77
N ILE A 60 -15.34 26.96 -14.31
CA ILE A 60 -13.94 26.70 -13.91
C ILE A 60 -12.93 26.99 -15.04
N GLY A 61 -13.38 27.15 -16.28
CA GLY A 61 -12.50 27.52 -17.39
C GLY A 61 -13.25 28.07 -18.61
N ALA A 62 -12.53 28.77 -19.48
CA ALA A 62 -12.99 29.22 -20.79
C ALA A 62 -11.82 29.15 -21.78
N GLY A 63 -12.02 28.50 -22.93
CA GLY A 63 -10.99 28.32 -23.97
C GLY A 63 -11.56 28.47 -25.38
N GLY A 64 -10.71 28.34 -26.41
CA GLY A 64 -11.06 28.61 -27.81
C GLY A 64 -12.23 27.80 -28.38
N ASN A 65 -12.52 26.62 -27.81
CA ASN A 65 -13.59 25.73 -28.27
C ASN A 65 -14.82 25.68 -27.34
N GLY A 66 -14.81 26.33 -26.16
CA GLY A 66 -15.93 26.17 -25.23
C GLY A 66 -15.72 26.70 -23.81
N ARG A 67 -16.70 26.44 -22.94
CA ARG A 67 -16.70 26.78 -21.51
C ARG A 67 -16.69 25.50 -20.68
N VAL A 68 -15.92 25.48 -19.60
CA VAL A 68 -15.83 24.34 -18.67
C VAL A 68 -16.45 24.74 -17.33
N PHE A 69 -17.32 23.89 -16.81
CA PHE A 69 -18.02 24.08 -15.53
C PHE A 69 -17.74 22.94 -14.56
N LYS A 70 -17.57 23.25 -13.27
CA LYS A 70 -17.78 22.27 -12.20
C LYS A 70 -19.28 22.01 -12.13
N ALA A 71 -19.69 20.76 -12.24
CA ALA A 71 -21.07 20.33 -12.19
C ALA A 71 -21.21 19.13 -11.24
N ARG A 72 -22.43 18.85 -10.79
CA ARG A 72 -22.77 17.69 -9.97
C ARG A 72 -23.74 16.80 -10.74
N HIS A 73 -23.43 15.52 -10.87
CA HIS A 73 -24.38 14.56 -11.42
C HIS A 73 -25.57 14.40 -10.45
N ARG A 74 -26.81 14.50 -10.91
CA ARG A 74 -28.00 14.57 -10.05
C ARG A 74 -28.28 13.28 -9.28
N GLN A 75 -28.03 12.13 -9.89
CA GLN A 75 -28.33 10.83 -9.27
C GLN A 75 -27.16 10.23 -8.51
N MET A 76 -25.93 10.51 -8.97
CA MET A 76 -24.71 9.93 -8.38
C MET A 76 -24.03 10.90 -7.41
N GLU A 77 -24.52 12.14 -7.33
CA GLU A 77 -23.97 13.27 -6.58
C GLU A 77 -22.48 13.59 -6.81
N ARG A 78 -21.86 12.94 -7.80
CA ARG A 78 -20.45 13.09 -8.15
C ARG A 78 -20.16 14.45 -8.80
N LEU A 79 -19.09 15.10 -8.35
CA LEU A 79 -18.53 16.28 -9.00
C LEU A 79 -17.81 15.92 -10.30
N VAL A 80 -18.11 16.66 -11.36
CA VAL A 80 -17.56 16.46 -12.70
C VAL A 80 -17.18 17.80 -13.33
N ALA A 81 -16.23 17.76 -14.27
CA ALA A 81 -15.95 18.89 -15.14
C ALA A 81 -16.73 18.71 -16.45
N LEU A 82 -17.51 19.71 -16.83
CA LEU A 82 -18.41 19.66 -17.97
C LEU A 82 -18.00 20.72 -18.99
N LYS A 83 -17.45 20.27 -20.13
CA LYS A 83 -17.01 21.12 -21.24
C LYS A 83 -18.14 21.24 -22.26
N MET A 84 -18.58 22.47 -22.54
CA MET A 84 -19.66 22.77 -23.48
C MET A 84 -19.17 23.66 -24.62
N LEU A 85 -19.63 23.38 -25.84
CA LEU A 85 -19.43 24.29 -26.97
C LEU A 85 -20.18 25.61 -26.76
N SER A 86 -19.55 26.72 -27.16
CA SER A 86 -20.22 28.02 -27.10
C SER A 86 -21.25 28.16 -28.23
N PRO A 87 -22.31 28.98 -28.07
CA PRO A 87 -23.29 29.25 -29.14
C PRO A 87 -22.69 29.85 -30.43
N ALA A 88 -21.52 30.47 -30.36
CA ALA A 88 -20.79 30.94 -31.54
C ALA A 88 -20.05 29.79 -32.23
N THR A 89 -19.40 28.92 -31.45
CA THR A 89 -18.64 27.75 -31.94
C THR A 89 -19.55 26.71 -32.59
N MET A 90 -20.78 26.54 -32.11
CA MET A 90 -21.74 25.59 -32.71
C MET A 90 -22.22 25.97 -34.11
N ARG A 91 -22.01 27.22 -34.54
CA ARG A 91 -22.33 27.67 -35.92
C ARG A 91 -21.28 27.29 -36.94
N ASP A 92 -20.10 26.85 -36.49
CA ASP A 92 -19.04 26.31 -37.33
C ASP A 92 -19.15 24.77 -37.36
N PRO A 93 -19.62 24.16 -38.47
CA PRO A 93 -19.71 22.71 -38.59
C PRO A 93 -18.35 22.03 -38.40
N GLU A 94 -17.25 22.71 -38.72
CA GLU A 94 -15.90 22.17 -38.54
C GLU A 94 -15.49 22.13 -37.06
N ALA A 95 -15.84 23.14 -36.27
CA ALA A 95 -15.62 23.12 -34.82
C ALA A 95 -16.44 22.01 -34.13
N VAL A 96 -17.68 21.77 -34.55
CA VAL A 96 -18.50 20.67 -34.02
C VAL A 96 -17.91 19.30 -34.40
N ARG A 97 -17.43 19.13 -35.65
CA ARG A 97 -16.74 17.91 -36.09
C ARG A 97 -15.47 17.65 -35.26
N ARG A 98 -14.67 18.69 -35.02
CA ARG A 98 -13.46 18.61 -34.17
C ARG A 98 -13.80 18.19 -32.74
N PHE A 99 -14.79 18.81 -32.12
CA PHE A 99 -15.24 18.43 -30.77
C PHE A 99 -15.69 16.97 -30.70
N ARG A 100 -16.44 16.47 -31.69
CA ARG A 100 -16.82 15.04 -31.75
C ARG A 100 -15.63 14.09 -31.89
N ARG A 101 -14.56 14.49 -32.58
CA ARG A 101 -13.33 13.70 -32.67
C ARG A 101 -12.58 13.67 -31.33
N GLU A 102 -12.48 14.82 -30.66
CA GLU A 102 -11.88 14.96 -29.32
C GLU A 102 -12.61 14.06 -28.30
N MET A 103 -13.95 14.11 -28.26
CA MET A 103 -14.73 13.23 -27.38
C MET A 103 -14.44 11.74 -27.62
N LYS A 104 -14.37 11.31 -28.89
CA LYS A 104 -14.06 9.92 -29.25
C LYS A 104 -12.63 9.51 -28.91
N ALA A 105 -11.67 10.43 -28.94
CA ALA A 105 -10.29 10.17 -28.54
C ALA A 105 -10.20 10.03 -27.01
N ALA A 106 -10.83 10.95 -26.27
CA ALA A 106 -10.86 10.93 -24.81
C ALA A 106 -11.55 9.68 -24.25
N ALA A 107 -12.64 9.23 -24.87
CA ALA A 107 -13.36 8.02 -24.46
C ALA A 107 -12.55 6.71 -24.56
N LYS A 108 -11.44 6.71 -25.31
CA LYS A 108 -10.56 5.52 -25.44
C LYS A 108 -9.49 5.44 -24.36
N LEU A 109 -9.37 6.46 -23.52
CA LEU A 109 -8.25 6.63 -22.61
C LEU A 109 -8.71 6.55 -21.16
N PHE A 110 -8.13 5.60 -20.42
CA PHE A 110 -8.33 5.43 -18.98
C PHE A 110 -6.97 5.20 -18.32
N HIS A 111 -6.42 6.25 -17.72
CA HIS A 111 -5.08 6.22 -17.14
C HIS A 111 -4.98 7.23 -15.99
N PRO A 112 -4.30 6.92 -14.87
CA PRO A 112 -4.19 7.83 -13.72
C PRO A 112 -3.70 9.25 -14.07
N ASN A 113 -2.76 9.37 -15.02
CA ASN A 113 -2.20 10.65 -15.50
C ASN A 113 -2.95 11.28 -16.70
N ILE A 114 -4.14 10.80 -17.06
CA ILE A 114 -5.00 11.40 -18.11
C ILE A 114 -6.37 11.63 -17.51
N VAL A 115 -6.95 12.82 -17.71
CA VAL A 115 -8.31 13.09 -17.24
C VAL A 115 -9.31 12.16 -17.93
N THR A 116 -10.09 11.45 -17.11
CA THR A 116 -11.03 10.44 -17.59
C THR A 116 -12.30 11.10 -18.14
N ALA A 117 -12.70 10.73 -19.36
CA ALA A 117 -14.02 11.07 -19.89
C ALA A 117 -15.07 10.09 -19.35
N PHE A 118 -16.14 10.61 -18.74
CA PHE A 118 -17.21 9.78 -18.18
C PHE A 118 -18.39 9.61 -19.13
N ASP A 119 -18.78 10.69 -19.82
CA ASP A 119 -19.95 10.69 -20.70
C ASP A 119 -19.86 11.84 -21.71
N ALA A 120 -20.63 11.78 -22.79
CA ALA A 120 -20.75 12.85 -23.77
C ALA A 120 -22.15 12.86 -24.40
N GLY A 121 -22.71 14.05 -24.61
CA GLY A 121 -24.08 14.17 -25.09
C GLY A 121 -24.40 15.48 -25.79
N GLU A 122 -25.69 15.64 -26.10
CA GLU A 122 -26.28 16.86 -26.64
C GLU A 122 -27.58 17.14 -25.88
N HIS A 123 -27.73 18.36 -25.36
CA HIS A 123 -28.96 18.78 -24.70
C HIS A 123 -29.35 20.19 -25.15
N GLY A 124 -30.57 20.35 -25.68
CA GLY A 124 -31.05 21.64 -26.19
C GLY A 124 -30.18 22.21 -27.32
N GLY A 125 -29.59 21.35 -28.15
CA GLY A 125 -28.66 21.74 -29.22
C GLY A 125 -27.23 22.07 -28.75
N VAL A 126 -26.93 21.93 -27.45
CA VAL A 126 -25.60 22.14 -26.88
C VAL A 126 -24.88 20.81 -26.71
N HIS A 127 -23.77 20.63 -27.43
CA HIS A 127 -22.88 19.49 -27.23
C HIS A 127 -22.02 19.66 -25.96
N TYR A 128 -21.93 18.61 -25.15
CA TYR A 128 -21.13 18.59 -23.93
C TYR A 128 -20.32 17.29 -23.76
N LEU A 129 -19.18 17.42 -23.08
CA LEU A 129 -18.31 16.32 -22.64
C LEU A 129 -18.19 16.39 -21.11
N VAL A 130 -18.47 15.28 -20.46
CA VAL A 130 -18.39 15.08 -19.02
C VAL A 130 -17.08 14.35 -18.72
N MET A 131 -16.28 14.93 -17.84
CA MET A 131 -14.98 14.41 -17.48
C MET A 131 -14.74 14.53 -15.99
N GLU A 132 -13.73 13.82 -15.51
CA GLU A 132 -13.20 13.92 -14.17
C GLU A 132 -12.91 15.38 -13.80
N TYR A 133 -13.47 15.82 -12.66
CA TYR A 133 -13.11 17.10 -12.06
C TYR A 133 -11.85 16.89 -11.24
N VAL A 134 -10.74 17.44 -11.70
CA VAL A 134 -9.47 17.40 -10.97
C VAL A 134 -9.41 18.59 -10.02
N GLU A 135 -9.43 18.33 -8.71
CA GLU A 135 -9.27 19.34 -7.68
C GLU A 135 -7.77 19.63 -7.48
N GLY A 136 -7.29 20.72 -8.09
CA GLY A 136 -5.86 20.99 -8.14
C GLY A 136 -5.47 22.28 -8.83
N LEU A 137 -4.16 22.47 -9.03
CA LEU A 137 -3.59 23.60 -9.75
C LEU A 137 -2.96 23.14 -11.06
N SER A 138 -3.14 23.92 -12.14
CA SER A 138 -2.32 23.73 -13.33
C SER A 138 -0.85 24.01 -13.01
N LEU A 139 0.07 23.36 -13.71
CA LEU A 139 1.50 23.61 -13.52
C LEU A 139 1.89 25.05 -13.87
N THR A 140 1.15 25.73 -14.75
CA THR A 140 1.28 27.20 -14.95
C THR A 140 0.96 27.95 -13.66
N MET A 141 -0.22 27.73 -13.08
CA MET A 141 -0.63 28.42 -11.85
C MET A 141 0.30 28.10 -10.67
N LEU A 142 0.82 26.87 -10.61
CA LEU A 142 1.77 26.46 -9.60
C LEU A 142 3.06 27.29 -9.68
N VAL A 143 3.63 27.44 -10.88
CA VAL A 143 4.84 28.24 -11.09
C VAL A 143 4.58 29.74 -10.92
N GLU A 144 3.44 30.26 -11.36
CA GLU A 144 3.06 31.66 -11.17
C GLU A 144 2.88 32.02 -9.68
N ARG A 145 2.32 31.10 -8.89
CA ARG A 145 2.04 31.33 -7.46
C ARG A 145 3.24 31.08 -6.56
N HIS A 146 4.07 30.09 -6.87
CA HIS A 146 5.15 29.62 -5.99
C HIS A 146 6.55 29.84 -6.57
N GLY A 147 6.65 30.35 -7.79
CA GLY A 147 7.91 30.44 -8.52
C GLY A 147 8.31 29.09 -9.14
N PRO A 148 9.48 29.05 -9.80
CA PRO A 148 9.96 27.85 -10.45
C PRO A 148 10.20 26.70 -9.45
N VAL A 149 9.89 25.46 -9.86
CA VAL A 149 9.91 24.30 -8.96
C VAL A 149 11.31 23.73 -8.78
N THR A 150 11.50 22.87 -7.78
CA THR A 150 12.76 22.14 -7.59
C THR A 150 13.02 21.15 -8.73
N VAL A 151 14.27 20.79 -8.95
CA VAL A 151 14.66 19.86 -10.03
C VAL A 151 13.92 18.53 -9.90
N ASP A 152 13.85 17.99 -8.67
CA ASP A 152 13.22 16.69 -8.41
C ASP A 152 11.71 16.73 -8.73
N LYS A 153 11.02 17.79 -8.32
CA LYS A 153 9.59 17.99 -8.64
C LYS A 153 9.37 18.18 -10.14
N ALA A 154 10.23 18.94 -10.82
CA ALA A 154 10.12 19.10 -12.27
C ALA A 154 10.29 17.76 -13.00
N VAL A 155 11.26 16.94 -12.58
CA VAL A 155 11.50 15.60 -13.15
C VAL A 155 10.31 14.69 -12.87
N ASP A 156 9.77 14.68 -11.65
CA ASP A 156 8.59 13.89 -11.29
C ASP A 156 7.36 14.27 -12.12
N TYR A 157 7.01 15.57 -12.19
CA TYR A 157 5.87 16.03 -12.98
C TYR A 157 6.00 15.68 -14.47
N VAL A 158 7.21 15.80 -15.01
CA VAL A 158 7.51 15.42 -16.39
C VAL A 158 7.43 13.90 -16.60
N MET A 159 7.88 13.11 -15.64
CA MET A 159 7.80 11.64 -15.69
C MET A 159 6.35 11.16 -15.62
N GLN A 160 5.53 11.75 -14.75
CA GLN A 160 4.09 11.49 -14.67
C GLN A 160 3.36 11.84 -15.98
N ALA A 161 3.64 13.01 -16.54
CA ALA A 161 3.09 13.41 -17.84
C ALA A 161 3.58 12.50 -18.99
N ALA A 162 4.86 12.11 -19.00
CA ALA A 162 5.40 11.17 -19.98
C ALA A 162 4.72 9.79 -19.89
N THR A 163 4.39 9.33 -18.67
CA THR A 163 3.67 8.07 -18.44
C THR A 163 2.28 8.10 -19.06
N GLY A 164 1.53 9.18 -18.82
CA GLY A 164 0.23 9.39 -19.49
C GLY A 164 0.35 9.48 -21.01
N LEU A 165 1.35 10.20 -21.52
CA LEU A 165 1.56 10.33 -22.97
C LEU A 165 1.97 9.01 -23.62
N SER A 166 2.79 8.18 -22.96
CA SER A 166 3.15 6.83 -23.41
C SER A 166 1.89 5.97 -23.61
N TYR A 167 0.96 6.02 -22.65
CA TYR A 167 -0.32 5.33 -22.72
C TYR A 167 -1.23 5.86 -23.85
N ALA A 168 -1.27 7.17 -24.07
CA ALA A 168 -2.03 7.77 -25.17
C ALA A 168 -1.44 7.38 -26.54
N HIS A 169 -0.12 7.43 -26.68
CA HIS A 169 0.60 7.07 -27.91
C HIS A 169 0.38 5.60 -28.29
N SER A 170 0.35 4.68 -27.33
CA SER A 170 0.07 3.25 -27.59
C SER A 170 -1.35 2.99 -28.13
N ARG A 171 -2.26 3.97 -27.99
CA ARG A 171 -3.63 3.95 -28.54
C ARG A 171 -3.78 4.84 -29.78
N ASN A 172 -2.66 5.21 -30.41
CA ASN A 172 -2.59 6.09 -31.57
C ASN A 172 -3.22 7.48 -31.32
N VAL A 173 -3.16 7.99 -30.09
CA VAL A 173 -3.61 9.34 -29.73
C VAL A 173 -2.37 10.19 -29.47
N ILE A 174 -2.10 11.17 -30.33
CA ILE A 174 -1.03 12.17 -30.15
C ILE A 174 -1.66 13.45 -29.58
N HIS A 175 -1.06 14.02 -28.53
CA HIS A 175 -1.67 15.12 -27.79
C HIS A 175 -1.58 16.47 -28.53
N ARG A 176 -0.40 16.81 -29.05
CA ARG A 176 -0.07 18.00 -29.87
C ARG A 176 -0.15 19.37 -29.18
N ASP A 177 -0.72 19.46 -27.98
CA ASP A 177 -0.78 20.72 -27.19
C ASP A 177 -0.33 20.50 -25.73
N ILE A 178 0.83 19.86 -25.52
CA ILE A 178 1.41 19.72 -24.18
C ILE A 178 2.02 21.04 -23.73
N LYS A 179 1.56 21.53 -22.58
CA LYS A 179 2.04 22.76 -21.95
C LYS A 179 1.66 22.75 -20.46
N PRO A 180 2.30 23.58 -19.60
CA PRO A 180 2.03 23.56 -18.17
C PRO A 180 0.56 23.85 -17.79
N SER A 181 -0.20 24.59 -18.62
CA SER A 181 -1.61 24.88 -18.34
C SER A 181 -2.54 23.68 -18.58
N ASN A 182 -2.09 22.69 -19.37
CA ASN A 182 -2.83 21.46 -19.69
C ASN A 182 -2.40 20.28 -18.80
N LEU A 183 -1.56 20.54 -17.79
CA LEU A 183 -1.14 19.57 -16.78
C LEU A 183 -1.65 20.09 -15.43
N ILE A 184 -2.62 19.40 -14.82
CA ILE A 184 -3.11 19.72 -13.47
C ILE A 184 -2.52 18.74 -12.48
N MET A 185 -1.96 19.28 -11.40
CA MET A 185 -1.58 18.50 -10.23
C MET A 185 -2.73 18.56 -9.22
N ASP A 186 -3.28 17.40 -8.85
CA ASP A 186 -4.30 17.29 -7.81
C ASP A 186 -3.71 17.40 -6.39
N SER A 187 -4.58 17.36 -5.37
CA SER A 187 -4.20 17.39 -3.95
C SER A 187 -3.30 16.23 -3.51
N ASP A 188 -3.37 15.10 -4.23
CA ASP A 188 -2.56 13.91 -3.97
C ASP A 188 -1.20 13.96 -4.66
N GLY A 189 -0.95 15.01 -5.45
CA GLY A 189 0.30 15.24 -6.17
C GLY A 189 0.37 14.52 -7.51
N VAL A 190 -0.75 13.97 -8.01
CA VAL A 190 -0.81 13.30 -9.30
C VAL A 190 -1.01 14.33 -10.41
N VAL A 191 -0.14 14.30 -11.41
CA VAL A 191 -0.25 15.14 -12.62
C VAL A 191 -1.15 14.46 -13.63
N LYS A 192 -2.23 15.14 -14.00
CA LYS A 192 -3.22 14.72 -15.00
C LYS A 192 -3.19 15.61 -16.23
N ILE A 193 -3.20 14.98 -17.39
CA ILE A 193 -3.21 15.63 -18.71
C ILE A 193 -4.65 15.98 -19.10
N LEU A 194 -4.87 17.24 -19.46
CA LEU A 194 -6.12 17.81 -19.95
C LEU A 194 -6.16 18.00 -21.47
N ASP A 195 -7.35 18.15 -22.03
CA ASP A 195 -7.60 18.64 -23.40
C ASP A 195 -6.87 17.84 -24.51
N LEU A 196 -7.18 16.55 -24.57
CA LEU A 196 -6.65 15.63 -25.59
C LEU A 196 -7.00 16.09 -27.01
N GLY A 197 -6.00 16.58 -27.74
CA GLY A 197 -6.04 16.66 -29.20
C GLY A 197 -6.95 17.74 -29.80
N THR A 198 -6.75 19.01 -29.43
CA THR A 198 -7.22 20.12 -30.28
C THR A 198 -6.38 20.15 -31.56
N ALA A 199 -6.75 19.34 -32.56
CA ALA A 199 -6.23 19.47 -33.91
C ALA A 199 -6.61 20.86 -34.45
N ARG A 200 -5.71 21.83 -34.29
CA ARG A 200 -5.70 22.98 -35.18
C ARG A 200 -5.08 22.52 -36.50
N PHE A 201 -5.78 22.86 -37.57
CA PHE A 201 -5.34 22.82 -38.97
C PHE A 201 -5.40 21.46 -39.67
N GLU A 202 -6.63 21.05 -40.03
CA GLU A 202 -6.81 20.20 -41.22
C GLU A 202 -7.20 21.00 -42.48
N ASN A 203 -7.41 22.32 -42.43
CA ASN A 203 -7.80 23.11 -43.63
C ASN A 203 -7.54 24.64 -43.52
N GLU A 204 -6.38 25.11 -43.05
CA GLU A 204 -5.98 26.51 -43.30
C GLU A 204 -4.65 26.53 -44.06
N SER A 205 -4.75 26.87 -45.34
CA SER A 205 -3.63 27.00 -46.24
C SER A 205 -2.97 28.36 -46.06
N GLY A 206 -1.84 28.40 -45.36
CA GLY A 206 -0.83 29.46 -45.52
C GLY A 206 -0.33 30.11 -44.21
N PRO A 207 0.96 30.47 -44.13
CA PRO A 207 1.57 31.11 -42.97
C PRO A 207 1.03 32.52 -42.65
N SER A 208 0.22 33.11 -43.55
CA SER A 208 -0.33 34.46 -43.43
C SER A 208 -1.51 34.59 -42.47
N ASP A 209 -2.32 33.54 -42.27
CA ASP A 209 -3.54 33.60 -41.45
C ASP A 209 -3.28 33.42 -39.94
N LEU A 210 -2.11 32.88 -39.58
CA LEU A 210 -1.67 32.71 -38.18
C LEU A 210 -1.50 34.03 -37.41
N THR A 211 -1.43 35.16 -38.10
CA THR A 211 -1.15 36.48 -37.50
C THR A 211 -2.41 37.29 -37.15
N GLN A 212 -3.60 36.92 -37.64
CA GLN A 212 -4.80 37.77 -37.52
C GLN A 212 -5.72 37.47 -36.33
N THR A 213 -5.61 36.32 -35.68
CA THR A 213 -6.41 36.01 -34.49
C THR A 213 -5.52 35.97 -33.26
N GLY A 214 -5.61 36.96 -32.36
CA GLY A 214 -4.88 37.05 -31.09
C GLY A 214 -5.13 35.92 -30.07
N ILE A 215 -5.61 34.76 -30.53
CA ILE A 215 -5.93 33.51 -29.82
C ILE A 215 -4.75 32.50 -29.90
N ILE A 216 -3.62 32.93 -30.47
CA ILE A 216 -2.38 32.12 -30.65
C ILE A 216 -1.25 32.58 -29.68
N MET A 217 -1.55 33.50 -28.76
CA MET A 217 -0.55 34.00 -27.81
C MET A 217 -0.45 33.05 -26.61
N GLY A 218 0.53 32.13 -26.63
CA GLY A 218 0.85 31.24 -25.50
C GLY A 218 1.16 29.79 -25.88
N THR A 219 0.40 29.19 -26.81
CA THR A 219 0.68 27.81 -27.29
C THR A 219 1.95 27.72 -28.13
N VAL A 220 2.32 28.79 -28.85
CA VAL A 220 3.51 28.80 -29.73
C VAL A 220 4.81 28.57 -28.99
N ASN A 221 4.87 28.88 -27.69
CA ASN A 221 6.06 28.71 -26.83
C ASN A 221 6.41 27.24 -26.55
N TYR A 222 5.51 26.32 -26.86
CA TYR A 222 5.66 24.88 -26.61
C TYR A 222 5.57 24.07 -27.91
N MET A 223 5.28 24.71 -29.04
CA MET A 223 5.03 24.05 -30.33
C MET A 223 6.33 23.52 -30.95
N SER A 224 6.31 22.29 -31.46
CA SER A 224 7.48 21.72 -32.12
C SER A 224 7.73 22.32 -33.52
N PRO A 225 8.98 22.28 -34.03
CA PRO A 225 9.31 22.85 -35.35
C PRO A 225 8.54 22.22 -36.50
N GLU A 226 8.34 20.90 -36.46
CA GLU A 226 7.56 20.18 -37.46
C GLU A 226 6.06 20.52 -37.38
N GLN A 227 5.51 20.76 -36.19
CA GLN A 227 4.13 21.26 -36.04
C GLN A 227 3.96 22.66 -36.64
N ALA A 228 4.97 23.53 -36.51
CA ALA A 228 4.93 24.87 -37.09
C ALA A 228 5.08 24.89 -38.61
N ARG A 229 5.77 23.90 -39.21
CA ARG A 229 6.00 23.81 -40.66
C ARG A 229 4.86 23.09 -41.39
N ASN A 230 4.48 21.92 -40.90
CA ASN A 230 3.46 21.08 -41.53
C ASN A 230 2.73 20.22 -40.49
N ALA A 231 1.58 20.71 -40.03
CA ALA A 231 0.79 20.06 -38.99
C ALA A 231 0.23 18.67 -39.38
N THR A 232 0.19 18.32 -40.67
CA THR A 232 -0.39 17.05 -41.14
C THR A 232 0.58 15.87 -41.08
N GLU A 233 1.90 16.09 -40.98
CA GLU A 233 2.95 15.06 -41.00
C GLU A 233 3.66 14.90 -39.64
N VAL A 234 2.95 15.16 -38.55
CA VAL A 234 3.51 15.16 -37.19
C VAL A 234 3.26 13.83 -36.47
N ASP A 235 4.35 13.19 -36.04
CA ASP A 235 4.33 11.99 -35.20
C ASP A 235 4.33 12.31 -33.69
N HIS A 236 4.36 11.27 -32.85
CA HIS A 236 4.28 11.40 -31.39
C HIS A 236 5.48 12.13 -30.75
N ARG A 237 6.59 12.31 -31.47
CA ARG A 237 7.79 13.00 -30.97
C ARG A 237 7.59 14.51 -30.82
N CYS A 238 6.50 15.07 -31.34
CA CYS A 238 6.13 16.47 -31.05
C CYS A 238 5.76 16.68 -29.58
N ASP A 239 5.15 15.68 -28.94
CA ASP A 239 4.77 15.75 -27.53
C ASP A 239 6.02 15.74 -26.63
N ILE A 240 7.08 15.04 -27.06
CA ILE A 240 8.39 15.02 -26.38
C ILE A 240 9.00 16.43 -26.38
N TYR A 241 8.94 17.12 -27.52
CA TYR A 241 9.42 18.50 -27.65
C TYR A 241 8.66 19.46 -26.73
N SER A 242 7.33 19.35 -26.78
CA SER A 242 6.41 20.17 -25.98
C SER A 242 6.61 19.94 -24.48
N LEU A 243 6.84 18.69 -24.08
CA LEU A 243 7.17 18.32 -22.70
C LEU A 243 8.56 18.83 -22.29
N GLY A 244 9.54 18.86 -23.20
CA GLY A 244 10.83 19.50 -22.97
C GLY A 244 10.71 21.02 -22.73
N CYS A 245 9.87 21.71 -23.51
CA CYS A 245 9.56 23.12 -23.28
C CYS A 245 8.86 23.34 -21.93
N THR A 246 7.98 22.41 -21.54
CA THR A 246 7.31 22.40 -20.22
C THR A 246 8.34 22.23 -19.09
N LEU A 247 9.30 21.30 -19.21
CA LEU A 247 10.39 21.11 -18.26
C LEU A 247 11.20 22.40 -18.04
N HIS A 248 11.57 23.07 -19.13
CA HIS A 248 12.27 24.35 -19.04
C HIS A 248 11.45 25.41 -18.28
N TYR A 249 10.16 25.52 -18.57
CA TYR A 249 9.28 26.46 -17.89
C TYR A 249 9.13 26.14 -16.40
N LEU A 250 8.95 24.87 -16.04
CA LEU A 250 8.89 24.44 -14.64
C LEU A 250 10.14 24.85 -13.86
N LEU A 251 11.31 24.69 -14.49
CA LEU A 251 12.58 25.01 -13.87
C LEU A 251 12.87 26.52 -13.85
N THR A 252 12.57 27.26 -14.91
CA THR A 252 13.03 28.66 -15.04
C THR A 252 11.95 29.70 -14.79
N GLY A 253 10.67 29.29 -14.80
CA GLY A 253 9.51 30.18 -14.84
C GLY A 253 9.35 30.94 -16.16
N ARG A 254 10.15 30.63 -17.18
CA ARG A 254 10.20 31.34 -18.47
C ARG A 254 10.10 30.37 -19.65
N PRO A 255 9.51 30.78 -20.78
CA PRO A 255 9.52 29.97 -22.00
C PRO A 255 10.96 29.77 -22.49
N VAL A 256 11.19 28.73 -23.30
CA VAL A 256 12.51 28.43 -23.87
C VAL A 256 13.01 29.57 -24.75
N PHE A 257 12.10 30.12 -25.56
CA PHE A 257 12.35 31.27 -26.42
C PHE A 257 11.30 32.35 -26.12
N ASP A 258 11.71 33.60 -26.21
CA ASP A 258 10.87 34.76 -25.95
C ASP A 258 10.91 35.72 -27.15
N GLY A 259 9.83 36.47 -27.36
CA GLY A 259 9.66 37.37 -28.50
C GLY A 259 8.24 37.38 -29.05
N ASN A 260 8.04 38.08 -30.17
CA ASN A 260 6.75 38.01 -30.88
C ASN A 260 6.53 36.62 -31.51
N VAL A 261 5.29 36.33 -31.91
CA VAL A 261 4.90 35.01 -32.44
C VAL A 261 5.83 34.51 -33.56
N MET A 262 6.19 35.38 -34.51
CA MET A 262 7.08 35.00 -35.61
C MET A 262 8.51 34.74 -35.15
N GLN A 263 9.03 35.54 -34.22
CA GLN A 263 10.35 35.35 -33.63
C GLN A 263 10.43 34.02 -32.85
N VAL A 264 9.41 33.70 -32.06
CA VAL A 264 9.34 32.45 -31.29
C VAL A 264 9.25 31.24 -32.23
N LEU A 265 8.43 31.29 -33.29
CA LEU A 265 8.37 30.21 -34.28
C LEU A 265 9.70 30.02 -35.02
N MET A 266 10.37 31.10 -35.42
CA MET A 266 11.72 31.04 -36.02
C MET A 266 12.74 30.49 -35.02
N ALA A 267 12.67 30.87 -33.74
CA ALA A 267 13.57 30.38 -32.69
C ALA A 267 13.38 28.87 -32.44
N HIS A 268 12.13 28.41 -32.36
CA HIS A 268 11.84 26.98 -32.30
C HIS A 268 12.41 26.25 -33.53
N ALA A 269 12.35 26.83 -34.73
CA ALA A 269 12.88 26.21 -35.95
C ALA A 269 14.43 26.21 -36.05
N GLU A 270 15.11 27.25 -35.58
CA GLU A 270 16.51 27.53 -35.94
C GLU A 270 17.47 27.74 -34.76
N GLN A 271 17.01 28.34 -33.65
CA GLN A 271 17.92 28.69 -32.54
C GLN A 271 18.31 27.46 -31.70
N PRO A 272 19.58 27.30 -31.31
CA PRO A 272 19.99 26.14 -30.51
C PRO A 272 19.26 26.08 -29.16
N ALA A 273 19.13 24.86 -28.62
CA ALA A 273 18.58 24.66 -27.28
C ALA A 273 19.46 25.36 -26.22
N PRO A 274 18.90 26.20 -25.33
CA PRO A 274 19.66 26.81 -24.24
C PRO A 274 20.15 25.74 -23.25
N SER A 275 21.08 26.10 -22.36
CA SER A 275 21.40 25.23 -21.23
C SER A 275 20.48 25.53 -20.04
N LEU A 276 19.87 24.51 -19.46
CA LEU A 276 19.18 24.65 -18.18
C LEU A 276 20.15 25.12 -17.08
N ARG A 277 21.43 24.75 -17.19
CA ARG A 277 22.46 25.06 -16.19
C ARG A 277 22.92 26.51 -16.19
N GLU A 278 22.69 27.24 -17.28
CA GLU A 278 22.93 28.69 -17.32
C GLU A 278 21.93 29.46 -16.46
N SER A 279 20.68 28.98 -16.40
CA SER A 279 19.63 29.58 -15.56
C SER A 279 19.58 28.97 -14.17
N ARG A 280 19.92 27.68 -14.04
CA ARG A 280 19.88 26.90 -12.79
C ARG A 280 21.11 26.01 -12.63
N PRO A 281 22.20 26.52 -12.02
CA PRO A 281 23.46 25.79 -11.89
C PRO A 281 23.35 24.41 -11.19
N GLU A 282 22.34 24.26 -10.33
CA GLU A 282 22.02 23.03 -9.60
C GLU A 282 21.45 21.91 -10.50
N VAL A 283 21.01 22.23 -11.72
CA VAL A 283 20.51 21.23 -12.66
C VAL A 283 21.63 20.23 -13.00
N PRO A 284 21.40 18.92 -12.82
CA PRO A 284 22.37 17.88 -13.16
C PRO A 284 22.72 17.88 -14.65
N SER A 285 23.97 17.56 -14.98
CA SER A 285 24.42 17.52 -16.38
C SER A 285 23.64 16.54 -17.23
N TRP A 286 23.22 15.40 -16.66
CA TRP A 286 22.43 14.40 -17.38
C TRP A 286 21.06 14.97 -17.80
N LEU A 287 20.43 15.78 -16.94
CA LEU A 287 19.12 16.38 -17.20
C LEU A 287 19.24 17.50 -18.24
N ASP A 288 20.32 18.28 -18.22
CA ASP A 288 20.61 19.29 -19.26
C ASP A 288 20.84 18.64 -20.64
N VAL A 289 21.57 17.52 -20.69
CA VAL A 289 21.77 16.73 -21.92
C VAL A 289 20.44 16.15 -22.42
N LEU A 290 19.65 15.58 -21.51
CA LEU A 290 18.34 15.02 -21.84
C LEU A 290 17.39 16.10 -22.39
N PHE A 291 17.32 17.25 -21.71
CA PHE A 291 16.51 18.39 -22.13
C PHE A 291 16.87 18.85 -23.55
N ARG A 292 18.15 19.04 -23.86
CA ARG A 292 18.57 19.43 -25.22
C ARG A 292 18.16 18.42 -26.29
N ARG A 293 18.14 17.12 -25.96
CA ARG A 293 17.61 16.07 -26.85
C ARG A 293 16.10 16.13 -26.98
N MET A 294 15.36 16.37 -25.90
CA MET A 294 13.89 16.52 -25.96
C MET A 294 13.49 17.66 -26.90
N ILE A 295 14.19 18.79 -26.85
CA ILE A 295 13.91 19.96 -27.71
C ILE A 295 14.79 20.04 -28.97
N ALA A 296 15.31 18.90 -29.44
CA ALA A 296 16.08 18.83 -30.68
C ALA A 296 15.21 19.23 -31.89
N LYS A 297 15.83 19.92 -32.86
CA LYS A 297 15.10 20.54 -33.98
C LYS A 297 14.54 19.54 -34.97
N ARG A 298 15.27 18.45 -35.21
CA ARG A 298 14.81 17.33 -36.02
C ARG A 298 14.17 16.31 -35.08
N ALA A 299 12.96 15.86 -35.39
CA ALA A 299 12.24 14.86 -34.58
C ALA A 299 13.03 13.55 -34.41
N VAL A 300 13.81 13.16 -35.43
CA VAL A 300 14.67 11.96 -35.40
C VAL A 300 15.81 12.03 -34.39
N ASP A 301 16.22 13.23 -33.96
CA ASP A 301 17.32 13.42 -32.99
C ASP A 301 16.81 13.39 -31.53
N ARG A 302 15.49 13.28 -31.34
CA ARG A 302 14.82 13.13 -30.04
C ARG A 302 14.75 11.65 -29.64
N GLN A 303 14.20 11.40 -28.46
CA GLN A 303 13.86 10.05 -28.01
C GLN A 303 12.84 9.42 -28.98
N ASP A 304 13.00 8.12 -29.23
CA ASP A 304 12.13 7.39 -30.15
C ASP A 304 10.70 7.23 -29.63
N SER A 305 10.50 7.27 -28.31
CA SER A 305 9.19 7.15 -27.65
C SER A 305 9.16 7.80 -26.27
N MET A 306 7.96 8.03 -25.73
CA MET A 306 7.78 8.45 -24.33
C MET A 306 8.34 7.42 -23.34
N GLN A 307 8.24 6.13 -23.66
CA GLN A 307 8.85 5.08 -22.84
C GLN A 307 10.38 5.20 -22.79
N GLY A 308 11.01 5.54 -23.92
CA GLY A 308 12.45 5.82 -23.96
C GLY A 308 12.83 7.01 -23.08
N LEU A 309 12.03 8.09 -23.12
CA LEU A 309 12.21 9.25 -22.25
C LEU A 309 12.06 8.89 -20.76
N ILE A 310 11.04 8.10 -20.38
CA ILE A 310 10.85 7.63 -19.00
C ILE A 310 12.06 6.83 -18.53
N SER A 311 12.55 5.89 -19.35
CA SER A 311 13.74 5.10 -19.03
C SER A 311 14.99 5.97 -18.80
N GLU A 312 15.19 7.01 -19.61
CA GLU A 312 16.31 7.94 -19.44
C GLU A 312 16.17 8.82 -18.18
N LEU A 313 14.97 9.28 -17.84
CA LEU A 313 14.69 10.01 -16.59
C LEU A 313 14.97 9.14 -15.37
N THR A 314 14.45 7.90 -15.36
CA THR A 314 14.67 6.92 -14.28
C THR A 314 16.15 6.56 -14.12
N ALA A 315 16.86 6.36 -15.24
CA ALA A 315 18.30 6.09 -15.23
C ALA A 315 19.11 7.29 -14.70
N GLY A 316 18.72 8.52 -15.04
CA GLY A 316 19.33 9.74 -14.52
C GLY A 316 19.20 9.89 -13.00
N LEU A 317 17.99 9.65 -12.47
CA LEU A 317 17.72 9.64 -11.04
C LEU A 317 18.51 8.54 -10.30
N SER A 318 18.56 7.34 -10.88
CA SER A 318 19.32 6.20 -10.32
C SER A 318 20.84 6.43 -10.39
N GLY A 319 21.32 7.09 -11.45
CA GLY A 319 22.71 7.48 -11.63
C GLY A 319 23.16 8.55 -10.63
N GLN A 320 22.26 9.44 -10.20
CA GLN A 320 22.53 10.37 -9.10
C GLN A 320 22.50 9.71 -7.74
N ALA A 321 21.61 8.75 -7.49
CA ALA A 321 21.67 7.94 -6.28
C ALA A 321 23.02 7.22 -6.14
N SER A 322 23.65 6.84 -7.25
CA SER A 322 25.02 6.26 -7.30
C SER A 322 26.13 7.32 -7.15
N ALA A 323 26.01 8.49 -7.79
CA ALA A 323 27.03 9.54 -7.79
C ALA A 323 27.03 10.43 -6.52
N GLU A 324 25.87 10.73 -5.93
CA GLU A 324 25.76 11.43 -4.63
C GLU A 324 26.19 10.52 -3.47
N SER A 325 25.92 9.21 -3.57
CA SER A 325 26.50 8.18 -2.68
C SER A 325 28.03 8.08 -2.78
N THR A 326 28.62 8.62 -3.84
CA THR A 326 30.07 8.61 -4.11
C THR A 326 30.73 9.95 -3.76
N ARG A 327 30.04 11.10 -3.88
CA ARG A 327 30.59 12.43 -3.53
C ARG A 327 30.66 12.73 -2.04
N PHE A 328 29.81 12.11 -1.22
CA PHE A 328 30.00 12.12 0.24
C PHE A 328 31.05 11.11 0.73
N ARG A 329 31.78 10.46 -0.19
CA ARG A 329 32.72 9.39 0.12
C ARG A 329 34.15 9.70 -0.36
N LEU A 330 34.71 10.81 0.11
CA LEU A 330 36.15 11.11 0.22
C LEU A 330 36.26 12.43 1.01
N GLN A 331 36.77 12.54 2.24
CA GLN A 331 37.72 11.73 2.99
C GLN A 331 37.30 11.66 4.48
N LEU A 332 36.82 10.50 4.91
CA LEU A 332 37.21 9.92 6.20
C LEU A 332 37.50 8.43 5.91
N PRO A 333 38.47 7.80 6.59
CA PRO A 333 38.95 6.48 6.23
C PRO A 333 37.79 5.47 6.18
N SER A 334 37.82 4.60 5.17
CA SER A 334 36.91 3.46 5.07
C SER A 334 37.16 2.49 6.23
N GLU A 335 36.36 2.62 7.27
CA GLU A 335 35.84 1.44 7.95
C GLU A 335 34.37 1.36 7.55
N ARG A 336 34.03 0.44 6.61
CA ARG A 336 32.67 -0.10 6.63
C ARG A 336 32.55 -0.81 7.98
N ARG A 337 32.06 -0.10 9.00
CA ARG A 337 31.69 -0.75 10.23
C ARG A 337 30.66 -1.82 9.85
N PRO A 338 30.89 -3.09 10.19
CA PRO A 338 29.93 -4.14 9.88
C PRO A 338 28.58 -3.74 10.48
N GLN A 339 27.54 -3.62 9.64
CA GLN A 339 26.18 -3.41 10.13
C GLN A 339 25.84 -4.52 11.12
N ARG A 340 25.28 -4.16 12.28
CA ARG A 340 24.92 -5.16 13.27
C ARG A 340 23.65 -5.87 12.81
N PRO A 341 23.53 -7.20 12.96
CA PRO A 341 22.27 -7.88 12.72
C PRO A 341 21.20 -7.30 13.66
N LEU A 342 20.05 -6.95 13.08
CA LEU A 342 18.96 -6.26 13.75
C LEU A 342 17.67 -7.03 13.56
N GLY A 343 16.92 -7.19 14.65
CA GLY A 343 15.59 -7.75 14.68
C GLY A 343 14.59 -6.71 15.18
N VAL A 344 13.45 -6.62 14.52
CA VAL A 344 12.37 -5.71 14.90
C VAL A 344 11.11 -6.54 15.16
N ASP A 345 10.52 -6.32 16.32
CA ASP A 345 9.18 -6.76 16.66
C ASP A 345 8.26 -5.53 16.68
N ILE A 346 7.37 -5.41 15.69
CA ILE A 346 6.32 -4.41 15.69
C ILE A 346 5.09 -5.07 16.32
N GLY A 347 5.03 -5.17 17.65
CA GLY A 347 3.92 -5.82 18.34
C GLY A 347 2.65 -4.95 18.39
N SER A 348 1.48 -5.58 18.62
CA SER A 348 0.20 -4.85 18.66
C SER A 348 0.13 -3.79 19.76
N SER A 349 0.75 -4.04 20.91
CA SER A 349 0.84 -3.08 22.02
C SER A 349 2.21 -2.48 22.24
N LYS A 350 3.28 -3.18 21.85
CA LYS A 350 4.65 -2.72 22.08
C LYS A 350 5.57 -3.10 20.92
N CYS A 351 6.42 -2.17 20.53
CA CYS A 351 7.50 -2.36 19.57
C CYS A 351 8.85 -2.52 20.28
N MET A 352 9.70 -3.40 19.75
CA MET A 352 11.04 -3.66 20.29
C MET A 352 12.06 -3.86 19.17
N ILE A 353 13.29 -3.41 19.40
CA ILE A 353 14.44 -3.70 18.53
C ILE A 353 15.45 -4.50 19.34
N ALA A 354 16.03 -5.53 18.73
CA ALA A 354 17.17 -6.25 19.29
C ALA A 354 18.32 -6.32 18.28
N SER A 355 19.52 -6.55 18.79
CA SER A 355 20.72 -6.76 17.99
C SER A 355 21.56 -7.89 18.57
N VAL A 356 22.26 -8.63 17.70
CA VAL A 356 23.23 -9.65 18.13
C VAL A 356 24.60 -9.03 18.35
N GLN A 357 25.12 -9.13 19.57
CA GLN A 357 26.45 -8.66 19.97
C GLN A 357 27.25 -9.81 20.54
N ARG A 358 28.41 -10.11 19.92
CA ARG A 358 29.29 -11.24 20.32
C ARG A 358 28.57 -12.60 20.39
N GLY A 359 27.58 -12.80 19.51
CA GLY A 359 26.78 -14.03 19.45
C GLY A 359 25.50 -14.00 20.30
N GLU A 360 25.37 -13.03 21.20
CA GLU A 360 24.23 -12.95 22.12
C GLU A 360 23.22 -11.87 21.69
N PRO A 361 21.92 -12.17 21.60
CA PRO A 361 20.90 -11.19 21.26
C PRO A 361 20.51 -10.32 22.47
N ALA A 362 20.56 -8.99 22.30
CA ALA A 362 20.20 -8.01 23.31
C ALA A 362 19.24 -6.96 22.76
N VAL A 363 18.27 -6.52 23.58
CA VAL A 363 17.33 -5.45 23.24
C VAL A 363 18.07 -4.11 23.24
N LEU A 364 17.72 -3.24 22.28
CA LEU A 364 18.17 -1.86 22.19
C LEU A 364 17.07 -0.95 22.76
N GLY A 365 17.44 0.05 23.55
CA GLY A 365 16.51 0.96 24.24
C GLY A 365 17.09 1.51 25.53
N ARG A 366 16.61 2.66 26.02
CA ARG A 366 17.15 3.29 27.25
C ARG A 366 17.05 2.26 28.39
N SER A 367 18.17 1.99 29.07
CA SER A 367 18.30 0.96 30.11
C SER A 367 18.14 -0.51 29.67
N GLY A 368 18.18 -0.84 28.38
CA GLY A 368 18.28 -2.22 27.88
C GLY A 368 17.00 -3.07 27.93
N ALA A 369 15.83 -2.47 28.19
CA ALA A 369 14.56 -3.18 28.34
C ALA A 369 13.32 -2.45 27.79
N GLU A 370 13.47 -1.27 27.18
CA GLU A 370 12.33 -0.39 26.97
C GLU A 370 11.55 -0.73 25.69
N ALA A 371 10.60 -1.65 25.83
CA ALA A 371 9.53 -1.85 24.87
C ALA A 371 8.73 -0.54 24.72
N VAL A 372 8.61 -0.05 23.48
CA VAL A 372 7.95 1.22 23.17
C VAL A 372 6.48 0.93 22.86
N PRO A 373 5.51 1.51 23.59
CA PRO A 373 4.11 1.28 23.29
C PRO A 373 3.75 1.60 21.83
N THR A 374 2.89 0.79 21.21
CA THR A 374 2.45 0.96 19.82
C THR A 374 1.36 2.02 19.75
N ALA A 375 1.75 3.27 20.00
CA ALA A 375 0.87 4.42 20.01
C ALA A 375 1.58 5.66 19.44
N VAL A 376 0.83 6.48 18.71
CA VAL A 376 1.29 7.73 18.10
C VAL A 376 0.28 8.82 18.42
N ALA A 377 0.75 10.00 18.84
CA ALA A 377 -0.09 11.18 18.93
C ALA A 377 0.40 12.26 17.95
N LEU A 378 -0.50 12.82 17.16
CA LEU A 378 -0.22 13.86 16.18
C LEU A 378 -0.96 15.15 16.53
N SER A 379 -0.28 16.29 16.42
CA SER A 379 -0.89 17.61 16.48
C SER A 379 -0.03 18.61 15.72
N GLY A 380 -0.47 18.97 14.51
CA GLY A 380 0.32 19.68 13.51
C GLY A 380 1.64 18.95 13.22
N MET A 381 2.76 19.62 13.46
CA MET A 381 4.11 19.04 13.30
C MET A 381 4.64 18.33 14.56
N ASN A 382 3.87 18.33 15.65
CA ASN A 382 4.30 17.69 16.90
C ASN A 382 3.88 16.23 16.92
N ILE A 383 4.88 15.36 17.08
CA ILE A 383 4.68 13.91 17.21
C ILE A 383 5.13 13.45 18.58
N ALA A 384 4.29 12.65 19.22
CA ALA A 384 4.67 11.82 20.33
C ALA A 384 4.52 10.35 19.94
N VAL A 385 5.50 9.51 20.32
CA VAL A 385 5.49 8.06 20.07
C VAL A 385 5.64 7.35 21.41
N GLY A 386 4.89 6.27 21.62
CA GLY A 386 5.00 5.44 22.81
C GLY A 386 4.36 6.06 24.05
N ARG A 387 5.04 6.00 25.20
CA ARG A 387 4.48 6.52 26.47
C ARG A 387 4.09 8.00 26.38
N PRO A 388 4.89 8.91 25.81
CA PRO A 388 4.48 10.30 25.59
C PRO A 388 3.17 10.47 24.80
N ALA A 389 2.87 9.55 23.87
CA ALA A 389 1.60 9.57 23.14
C ALA A 389 0.42 9.17 24.05
N LEU A 390 0.62 8.12 24.87
CA LEU A 390 -0.39 7.63 25.80
C LEU A 390 -0.68 8.62 26.93
N GLU A 391 0.36 9.32 27.42
CA GLU A 391 0.28 10.30 28.51
C GLU A 391 -0.35 11.64 28.10
N ARG A 392 -0.67 11.83 26.81
CA ARG A 392 -1.34 13.04 26.34
C ARG A 392 -2.73 13.15 27.00
N VAL A 393 -2.88 14.16 27.86
CA VAL A 393 -4.11 14.50 28.58
C VAL A 393 -4.92 15.49 27.73
N GLY A 394 -6.22 15.24 27.55
CA GLY A 394 -7.11 16.07 26.74
C GLY A 394 -7.71 15.31 25.57
N ASP A 395 -7.67 15.91 24.38
CA ASP A 395 -8.29 15.40 23.15
C ASP A 395 -7.68 14.05 22.72
N THR A 396 -8.35 12.97 23.07
CA THR A 396 -7.90 11.60 22.80
C THR A 396 -8.10 11.21 21.34
N THR A 397 -8.79 12.03 20.53
CA THR A 397 -8.91 11.86 19.07
C THR A 397 -7.57 12.05 18.36
N GLN A 398 -6.60 12.72 19.00
CA GLN A 398 -5.25 12.91 18.46
C GLN A 398 -4.33 11.70 18.62
N VAL A 399 -4.79 10.58 19.19
CA VAL A 399 -3.93 9.42 19.52
C VAL A 399 -4.36 8.17 18.74
N ALA A 400 -3.47 7.70 17.86
CA ALA A 400 -3.55 6.38 17.26
C ALA A 400 -3.01 5.30 18.21
N TRP A 401 -3.77 4.22 18.38
CA TRP A 401 -3.44 3.05 19.19
C TRP A 401 -4.05 1.78 18.57
N ARG A 402 -3.63 0.58 18.99
CA ARG A 402 -4.01 -0.72 18.37
C ARG A 402 -3.79 -0.76 16.85
N ILE A 403 -2.83 0.01 16.35
CA ILE A 403 -2.61 0.27 14.92
C ILE A 403 -2.38 -1.03 14.13
N LYS A 404 -1.61 -1.98 14.69
CA LYS A 404 -1.26 -3.24 14.02
C LYS A 404 -2.48 -4.10 13.64
N ARG A 405 -3.58 -4.03 14.40
CA ARG A 405 -4.83 -4.77 14.09
C ARG A 405 -5.47 -4.32 12.78
N GLN A 406 -5.15 -3.10 12.34
CA GLN A 406 -5.70 -2.50 11.13
C GLN A 406 -4.70 -2.55 9.96
N LEU A 407 -3.53 -3.17 10.12
CA LEU A 407 -2.51 -3.19 9.09
C LEU A 407 -3.04 -3.80 7.79
N GLY A 408 -2.78 -3.15 6.64
CA GLY A 408 -3.35 -3.54 5.34
C GLY A 408 -4.71 -2.95 5.03
N ALA A 409 -5.36 -2.24 5.96
CA ALA A 409 -6.53 -1.41 5.66
C ALA A 409 -6.12 -0.15 4.87
N ALA A 410 -7.02 0.36 4.03
CA ALA A 410 -6.76 1.56 3.23
C ALA A 410 -6.45 2.81 4.09
N GLN A 411 -7.14 2.93 5.22
CA GLN A 411 -7.00 4.02 6.19
C GLN A 411 -7.22 3.49 7.61
N TYR A 412 -6.58 4.11 8.58
CA TYR A 412 -6.85 3.92 10.00
C TYR A 412 -8.26 4.40 10.33
N SER A 413 -8.96 3.64 11.19
CA SER A 413 -10.39 3.79 11.46
C SER A 413 -10.80 5.12 12.10
N HIS A 414 -9.85 5.85 12.67
CA HIS A 414 -10.09 7.13 13.31
C HIS A 414 -9.29 8.24 12.63
N GLU A 415 -9.90 9.41 12.55
CA GLU A 415 -9.21 10.62 12.17
C GLU A 415 -8.26 11.05 13.30
N ILE A 416 -7.09 11.57 12.94
CA ILE A 416 -6.11 12.09 13.87
C ILE A 416 -5.77 13.51 13.43
N ASP A 417 -6.07 14.50 14.26
CA ASP A 417 -5.79 15.91 13.97
C ASP A 417 -6.38 16.40 12.63
N GLY A 418 -7.61 15.97 12.30
CA GLY A 418 -8.28 16.39 11.08
C GLY A 418 -7.82 15.66 9.80
N ALA A 419 -7.13 14.51 9.92
CA ALA A 419 -6.66 13.73 8.78
C ALA A 419 -6.75 12.21 8.99
N HIS A 420 -6.96 11.48 7.90
CA HIS A 420 -6.85 10.02 7.84
C HIS A 420 -5.46 9.58 7.40
N TYR A 421 -4.95 8.53 8.03
CA TYR A 421 -3.62 8.00 7.76
C TYR A 421 -3.69 6.50 7.44
N PRO A 422 -2.91 5.99 6.48
CA PRO A 422 -2.69 4.55 6.36
C PRO A 422 -2.04 4.00 7.65
N PRO A 423 -2.45 2.82 8.15
CA PRO A 423 -1.84 2.19 9.33
C PRO A 423 -0.32 2.01 9.19
N GLU A 424 0.17 1.78 7.97
CA GLU A 424 1.59 1.62 7.65
C GLU A 424 2.39 2.87 8.00
N VAL A 425 1.82 4.05 7.74
CA VAL A 425 2.46 5.35 8.00
C VAL A 425 2.59 5.60 9.50
N LEU A 426 1.54 5.29 10.27
CA LEU A 426 1.53 5.44 11.72
C LEU A 426 2.55 4.50 12.38
N LEU A 427 2.63 3.24 11.94
CA LEU A 427 3.68 2.32 12.41
C LEU A 427 5.09 2.76 11.97
N ALA A 428 5.23 3.35 10.78
CA ALA A 428 6.52 3.85 10.31
C ALA A 428 7.04 5.04 11.13
N LEU A 429 6.16 5.90 11.67
CA LEU A 429 6.55 6.94 12.65
C LEU A 429 7.13 6.32 13.92
N ILE A 430 6.53 5.23 14.41
CA ILE A 430 7.05 4.49 15.57
C ILE A 430 8.42 3.92 15.22
N LEU A 431 8.53 3.22 14.08
CA LEU A 431 9.77 2.60 13.59
C LEU A 431 10.90 3.61 13.43
N GLY A 432 10.61 4.76 12.80
CA GLY A 432 11.57 5.85 12.62
C GLY A 432 12.11 6.36 13.96
N ARG A 433 11.23 6.55 14.95
CA ARG A 433 11.64 7.02 16.27
C ARG A 433 12.49 6.00 17.03
N ILE A 434 12.03 4.75 17.11
CA ILE A 434 12.80 3.69 17.79
C ILE A 434 14.12 3.39 17.06
N GLY A 435 14.15 3.57 15.74
CA GLY A 435 15.35 3.48 14.91
C GLY A 435 16.40 4.51 15.29
N ILE A 436 16.01 5.78 15.50
CA ILE A 436 16.93 6.83 15.98
C ILE A 436 17.52 6.47 17.34
N ASP A 437 16.69 6.03 18.28
CA ASP A 437 17.15 5.62 19.62
C ASP A 437 18.14 4.45 19.52
N ALA A 438 17.86 3.46 18.68
CA ALA A 438 18.73 2.32 18.42
C ALA A 438 20.08 2.74 17.78
N GLN A 439 20.06 3.67 16.81
CA GLN A 439 21.27 4.22 16.19
C GLN A 439 22.19 4.89 17.21
N GLY A 440 21.63 5.69 18.12
CA GLY A 440 22.37 6.36 19.18
C GLY A 440 23.09 5.38 20.13
N GLN A 441 22.52 4.20 20.35
CA GLN A 441 23.14 3.17 21.22
C GLN A 441 24.20 2.34 20.51
N MET A 442 23.96 1.99 19.25
CA MET A 442 24.87 1.12 18.51
C MET A 442 26.08 1.88 17.95
N ASN A 443 26.01 3.21 17.82
CA ASN A 443 26.94 4.02 17.03
C ASN A 443 27.11 3.43 15.60
N SER A 444 26.00 2.99 15.01
CA SER A 444 25.88 2.36 13.70
C SER A 444 24.53 2.74 13.09
N PRO A 445 24.43 2.89 11.76
CA PRO A 445 23.15 3.13 11.11
C PRO A 445 22.17 1.97 11.33
N PHE A 446 20.89 2.29 11.40
CA PHE A 446 19.77 1.35 11.41
C PHE A 446 19.16 1.38 10.01
N ARG A 447 19.63 0.49 9.14
CA ARG A 447 19.29 0.47 7.71
C ARG A 447 18.73 -0.86 7.24
N GLU A 448 19.10 -1.95 7.88
CA GLU A 448 18.74 -3.30 7.46
C GLU A 448 18.27 -4.07 8.68
N ALA A 449 17.11 -4.72 8.61
CA ALA A 449 16.60 -5.52 9.72
C ALA A 449 15.74 -6.70 9.25
N VAL A 450 15.63 -7.71 10.11
CA VAL A 450 14.60 -8.75 10.01
C VAL A 450 13.40 -8.34 10.84
N PHE A 451 12.20 -8.46 10.28
CA PHE A 451 10.95 -8.11 10.96
C PHE A 451 10.20 -9.39 11.35
N ALA A 452 9.77 -9.44 12.61
CA ALA A 452 8.87 -10.48 13.08
C ALA A 452 7.42 -10.13 12.68
N VAL A 453 6.68 -11.12 12.16
CA VAL A 453 5.28 -10.97 11.72
C VAL A 453 4.42 -12.09 12.28
N PRO A 454 3.12 -11.86 12.57
CA PRO A 454 2.24 -12.92 13.02
C PRO A 454 2.17 -14.08 12.02
N ALA A 455 2.07 -15.31 12.50
CA ALA A 455 2.01 -16.49 11.65
C ALA A 455 0.79 -16.45 10.72
N GLY A 456 -0.34 -15.96 11.22
CA GLY A 456 -1.59 -15.79 10.46
C GLY A 456 -1.56 -14.71 9.37
N PHE A 457 -0.49 -13.90 9.27
CA PHE A 457 -0.41 -12.85 8.24
C PHE A 457 -0.29 -13.44 6.83
N ASN A 458 -1.18 -13.00 5.96
CA ASN A 458 -1.16 -13.26 4.52
C ASN A 458 -0.09 -12.43 3.78
N ASP A 459 0.07 -12.66 2.47
CA ASP A 459 1.02 -11.89 1.64
C ASP A 459 0.75 -10.37 1.72
N ALA A 460 -0.51 -9.96 1.78
CA ALA A 460 -0.88 -8.55 1.84
C ALA A 460 -0.40 -7.88 3.14
N HIS A 461 -0.65 -8.50 4.30
CA HIS A 461 -0.16 -8.04 5.59
C HIS A 461 1.37 -8.09 5.67
N ARG A 462 2.01 -9.15 5.14
CA ARG A 462 3.47 -9.28 5.11
C ARG A 462 4.11 -8.15 4.29
N LYS A 463 3.53 -7.82 3.13
CA LYS A 463 4.03 -6.66 2.39
C LYS A 463 3.67 -5.33 3.05
N ALA A 464 2.56 -5.20 3.77
CA ALA A 464 2.29 -4.00 4.56
C ALA A 464 3.40 -3.75 5.62
N VAL A 465 3.97 -4.81 6.22
CA VAL A 465 5.16 -4.68 7.10
C VAL A 465 6.40 -4.21 6.34
N GLU A 466 6.62 -4.67 5.11
CA GLU A 466 7.70 -4.12 4.27
C GLU A 466 7.45 -2.66 3.87
N ASP A 467 6.20 -2.28 3.65
CA ASP A 467 5.80 -0.91 3.33
C ASP A 467 6.06 0.00 4.56
N VAL A 468 5.76 -0.47 5.78
CA VAL A 468 6.16 0.18 7.05
C VAL A 468 7.68 0.37 7.12
N ALA A 469 8.45 -0.68 6.83
CA ALA A 469 9.90 -0.63 6.87
C ALA A 469 10.46 0.38 5.84
N TYR A 470 9.96 0.35 4.60
CA TYR A 470 10.35 1.26 3.54
C TYR A 470 10.07 2.73 3.91
N ILE A 471 8.86 3.02 4.42
CA ILE A 471 8.48 4.37 4.87
C ILE A 471 9.35 4.80 6.05
N GLY A 472 9.67 3.89 6.96
CA GLY A 472 10.56 4.12 8.10
C GLY A 472 12.04 4.21 7.75
N GLY A 473 12.42 4.06 6.47
CA GLY A 473 13.80 4.17 6.00
C GLY A 473 14.67 2.93 6.30
N VAL A 474 14.07 1.75 6.41
CA VAL A 474 14.71 0.47 6.74
C VAL A 474 14.46 -0.55 5.63
N ASP A 475 15.54 -1.16 5.15
CA ASP A 475 15.50 -2.28 4.21
C ASP A 475 15.19 -3.59 4.97
N VAL A 476 14.22 -4.35 4.47
CA VAL A 476 13.85 -5.65 5.03
C VAL A 476 14.82 -6.71 4.50
N VAL A 477 15.58 -7.32 5.42
CA VAL A 477 16.49 -8.44 5.11
C VAL A 477 15.70 -9.74 4.96
N ASP A 478 14.75 -9.95 5.86
CA ASP A 478 13.90 -11.14 5.91
C ASP A 478 12.65 -10.85 6.76
N LEU A 479 11.61 -11.68 6.60
CA LEU A 479 10.47 -11.73 7.51
C LEU A 479 10.48 -13.09 8.21
N ILE A 480 10.25 -13.08 9.53
CA ILE A 480 10.17 -14.30 10.33
C ILE A 480 8.84 -14.36 11.07
N ASN A 481 8.23 -15.54 11.15
CA ASN A 481 7.02 -15.71 11.97
C ASN A 481 7.36 -15.46 13.46
N GLU A 482 6.53 -14.70 14.16
CA GLU A 482 6.69 -14.37 15.58
C GLU A 482 6.91 -15.59 16.49
N PRO A 483 6.11 -16.68 16.41
CA PRO A 483 6.38 -17.88 17.22
C PRO A 483 7.69 -18.57 16.81
N THR A 484 8.07 -18.56 15.53
CA THR A 484 9.36 -19.09 15.06
C THR A 484 10.52 -18.29 15.64
N ALA A 485 10.41 -16.95 15.69
CA ALA A 485 11.39 -16.07 16.32
C ALA A 485 11.48 -16.32 17.84
N ALA A 486 10.35 -16.48 18.52
CA ALA A 486 10.33 -16.82 19.95
C ALA A 486 11.05 -18.15 20.21
N MET A 487 10.80 -19.17 19.39
CA MET A 487 11.48 -20.47 19.46
C MET A 487 12.98 -20.36 19.16
N LEU A 488 13.39 -19.56 18.17
CA LEU A 488 14.80 -19.28 17.91
C LEU A 488 15.50 -18.67 19.13
N SER A 489 14.85 -17.72 19.81
CA SER A 489 15.40 -17.12 21.02
C SER A 489 15.56 -18.12 22.16
N LEU A 490 14.70 -19.14 22.24
CA LEU A 490 14.81 -20.22 23.23
C LEU A 490 15.96 -21.16 22.87
N VAL A 491 15.98 -21.70 21.65
CA VAL A 491 16.93 -22.78 21.27
C VAL A 491 18.37 -22.28 21.10
N CYS A 492 18.55 -20.97 20.90
CA CYS A 492 19.86 -20.34 20.87
C CYS A 492 20.31 -19.79 22.24
N ASP A 493 19.50 -19.92 23.29
CA ASP A 493 19.94 -19.56 24.65
C ASP A 493 21.04 -20.53 25.10
N ALA A 494 22.14 -19.99 25.63
CA ALA A 494 23.28 -20.80 26.07
C ALA A 494 22.94 -21.84 27.15
N ASN A 495 21.84 -21.65 27.88
CA ASN A 495 21.36 -22.59 28.90
C ASN A 495 20.34 -23.59 28.37
N PHE A 496 19.95 -23.49 27.10
CA PHE A 496 19.04 -24.43 26.47
C PHE A 496 19.82 -25.57 25.83
N SER A 497 19.47 -26.79 26.21
CA SER A 497 19.98 -28.00 25.58
C SER A 497 18.91 -29.09 25.62
N VAL A 498 19.00 -29.99 24.65
CA VAL A 498 18.15 -31.19 24.57
C VAL A 498 19.05 -32.40 24.37
N GLU A 499 18.75 -33.49 25.07
CA GLU A 499 19.52 -34.75 24.95
C GLU A 499 19.11 -35.59 23.74
N ARG A 500 17.88 -35.33 23.23
CA ARG A 500 17.25 -36.02 22.11
C ARG A 500 16.47 -34.99 21.28
N PRO A 501 16.09 -35.30 20.02
CA PRO A 501 15.14 -34.49 19.27
C PRO A 501 13.92 -34.20 20.13
N SER A 502 13.51 -32.94 20.19
CA SER A 502 12.47 -32.46 21.09
C SER A 502 11.33 -31.83 20.32
N ARG A 503 10.12 -32.28 20.60
CA ARG A 503 8.90 -31.69 20.05
C ARG A 503 8.32 -30.68 21.04
N MET A 504 8.14 -29.46 20.59
CA MET A 504 7.75 -28.33 21.43
C MET A 504 6.55 -27.60 20.85
N LEU A 505 5.63 -27.20 21.71
CA LEU A 505 4.52 -26.31 21.36
C LEU A 505 4.90 -24.88 21.74
N CYS A 506 4.72 -23.91 20.83
CA CYS A 506 4.75 -22.49 21.13
C CYS A 506 3.33 -21.94 21.09
N VAL A 507 2.91 -21.27 22.16
CA VAL A 507 1.67 -20.49 22.24
C VAL A 507 2.06 -19.03 22.47
N ASP A 508 1.95 -18.21 21.44
CA ASP A 508 2.24 -16.79 21.48
C ASP A 508 0.93 -15.99 21.52
N LEU A 509 0.47 -15.68 22.73
CA LEU A 509 -0.73 -14.88 22.96
C LEU A 509 -0.33 -13.43 23.27
N GLY A 510 -0.31 -12.63 22.20
CA GLY A 510 -0.03 -11.20 22.26
C GLY A 510 -1.26 -10.39 22.67
N ALA A 511 -1.15 -9.07 22.58
CA ALA A 511 -2.31 -8.20 22.83
C ALA A 511 -3.35 -8.27 21.70
N GLY A 512 -2.90 -8.30 20.44
CA GLY A 512 -3.83 -8.27 19.32
C GLY A 512 -4.19 -9.63 18.73
N LYS A 513 -3.35 -10.65 18.94
CA LYS A 513 -3.37 -11.91 18.17
C LYS A 513 -2.87 -13.10 18.98
N LEU A 514 -3.23 -14.29 18.49
CA LEU A 514 -2.75 -15.59 18.96
C LEU A 514 -2.01 -16.23 17.79
N ASP A 515 -0.76 -16.65 18.01
CA ASP A 515 -0.10 -17.58 17.11
C ASP A 515 0.24 -18.86 17.87
N VAL A 516 0.08 -20.00 17.20
CA VAL A 516 0.39 -21.32 17.76
C VAL A 516 1.23 -22.09 16.75
N GLY A 517 2.28 -22.74 17.21
CA GLY A 517 3.08 -23.60 16.36
C GLY A 517 3.67 -24.80 17.08
N VAL A 518 3.79 -25.93 16.39
CA VAL A 518 4.49 -27.12 16.86
C VAL A 518 5.82 -27.21 16.12
N TYR A 519 6.90 -27.39 16.86
CA TYR A 519 8.27 -27.36 16.36
C TYR A 519 9.00 -28.64 16.76
N ASP A 520 9.69 -29.23 15.80
CA ASP A 520 10.66 -30.29 16.03
C ASP A 520 12.05 -29.65 16.05
N TYR A 521 12.74 -29.77 17.18
CA TYR A 521 14.11 -29.28 17.35
C TYR A 521 15.08 -30.43 17.52
N GLU A 522 16.09 -30.45 16.66
CA GLU A 522 17.33 -31.20 16.85
C GLU A 522 18.48 -30.19 16.94
N PRO A 523 19.59 -30.48 17.66
CA PRO A 523 20.70 -29.54 17.76
C PRO A 523 21.16 -29.00 16.40
N GLY A 524 20.95 -27.71 16.17
CA GLY A 524 21.29 -27.02 14.91
C GLY A 524 20.19 -26.96 13.84
N ARG A 525 18.99 -27.49 14.08
CA ARG A 525 17.84 -27.38 13.16
C ARG A 525 16.52 -27.23 13.92
N LEU A 526 15.73 -26.24 13.53
CA LEU A 526 14.37 -25.99 14.00
C LEU A 526 13.40 -26.13 12.82
N THR A 527 12.54 -27.15 12.86
CA THR A 527 11.56 -27.44 11.81
C THR A 527 10.16 -27.24 12.34
N THR A 528 9.34 -26.47 11.62
CA THR A 528 7.94 -26.20 11.98
C THR A 528 7.04 -27.32 11.47
N ALA A 529 6.45 -28.11 12.36
CA ALA A 529 5.57 -29.22 11.99
C ALA A 529 4.19 -28.70 11.56
N ALA A 530 3.61 -27.78 12.33
CA ALA A 530 2.38 -27.07 11.99
C ALA A 530 2.40 -25.69 12.65
N ILE A 531 1.70 -24.73 12.04
CA ILE A 531 1.63 -23.35 12.53
C ILE A 531 0.30 -22.72 12.11
N HIS A 532 -0.29 -21.96 13.01
CA HIS A 532 -1.54 -21.23 12.77
C HIS A 532 -1.50 -19.89 13.50
N GLY A 533 -2.32 -18.94 13.05
CA GLY A 533 -2.45 -17.64 13.68
C GLY A 533 -3.83 -17.05 13.52
N VAL A 534 -4.34 -16.46 14.60
CA VAL A 534 -5.65 -15.82 14.72
C VAL A 534 -5.42 -14.32 15.00
N PRO A 535 -5.56 -13.46 13.97
CA PRO A 535 -5.29 -12.02 14.09
C PRO A 535 -6.22 -11.25 15.04
N SER A 536 -7.35 -11.85 15.44
CA SER A 536 -8.42 -11.25 16.25
C SER A 536 -8.66 -11.99 17.56
N LEU A 537 -7.60 -12.53 18.17
CA LEU A 537 -7.66 -13.21 19.46
C LEU A 537 -6.41 -12.90 20.29
N GLY A 538 -6.49 -11.94 21.20
CA GLY A 538 -5.39 -11.50 22.05
C GLY A 538 -5.88 -10.78 23.30
N GLY A 539 -4.95 -10.30 24.12
CA GLY A 539 -5.28 -9.60 25.36
C GLY A 539 -6.21 -8.39 25.22
N ASP A 540 -6.28 -7.76 24.05
CA ASP A 540 -7.20 -6.68 23.71
C ASP A 540 -8.67 -7.14 23.78
N ASP A 541 -8.97 -8.39 23.41
CA ASP A 541 -10.34 -8.91 23.40
C ASP A 541 -10.83 -9.21 24.83
N TRP A 542 -9.92 -9.52 25.76
CA TRP A 542 -10.24 -9.56 27.19
C TRP A 542 -10.55 -8.16 27.73
N ASP A 543 -9.86 -7.13 27.22
CA ASP A 543 -10.10 -5.74 27.61
C ASP A 543 -11.46 -5.27 27.09
N ASP A 544 -11.81 -5.65 25.86
CA ASP A 544 -13.09 -5.32 25.23
C ASP A 544 -14.27 -5.96 25.98
N VAL A 545 -14.15 -7.21 26.45
CA VAL A 545 -15.16 -7.84 27.32
C VAL A 545 -15.36 -7.05 28.61
N LEU A 546 -14.29 -6.55 29.24
CA LEU A 546 -14.40 -5.72 30.44
C LEU A 546 -15.02 -4.35 30.11
N ALA A 547 -14.67 -3.78 28.95
CA ALA A 547 -15.20 -2.51 28.47
C ALA A 547 -16.71 -2.60 28.25
N ASP A 548 -17.19 -3.67 27.62
CA ASP A 548 -18.62 -3.92 27.40
C ASP A 548 -19.40 -4.07 28.71
N VAL A 549 -18.88 -4.85 29.66
CA VAL A 549 -19.51 -5.00 30.98
C VAL A 549 -19.58 -3.66 31.71
N MET A 550 -18.53 -2.84 31.60
CA MET A 550 -18.53 -1.52 32.19
C MET A 550 -19.53 -0.60 31.49
N ALA A 551 -19.55 -0.56 30.16
CA ALA A 551 -20.49 0.23 29.37
C ALA A 551 -21.95 -0.11 29.70
N ASP A 552 -22.28 -1.40 29.74
CA ASP A 552 -23.64 -1.87 30.06
C ASP A 552 -24.07 -1.48 31.48
N GLN A 553 -23.14 -1.43 32.44
CA GLN A 553 -23.44 -0.94 33.80
C GLN A 553 -23.69 0.57 33.84
N ILE A 554 -22.96 1.35 33.04
CA ILE A 554 -23.16 2.79 32.92
C ILE A 554 -24.55 3.06 32.34
N VAL A 555 -24.90 2.36 31.25
CA VAL A 555 -26.21 2.47 30.61
C VAL A 555 -27.34 2.04 31.57
N ALA A 556 -27.16 0.95 32.32
CA ALA A 556 -28.14 0.49 33.30
C ALA A 556 -28.32 1.46 34.49
N GLY A 557 -27.33 2.33 34.74
CA GLY A 557 -27.39 3.40 35.74
C GLY A 557 -27.92 4.73 35.20
N ASP A 558 -28.60 4.72 34.05
CA ASP A 558 -29.09 5.90 33.31
C ASP A 558 -27.96 6.86 32.85
N GLY A 559 -26.72 6.37 32.72
CA GLY A 559 -25.59 7.09 32.13
C GLY A 559 -25.53 6.97 30.60
N PRO A 560 -24.74 7.82 29.91
CA PRO A 560 -24.55 7.70 28.47
C PRO A 560 -23.80 6.40 28.13
N ASP A 561 -24.07 5.84 26.94
CA ASP A 561 -23.28 4.71 26.46
C ASP A 561 -21.87 5.20 26.07
N PRO A 562 -20.81 4.84 26.82
CA PRO A 562 -19.48 5.34 26.54
C PRO A 562 -18.90 4.80 25.22
N ARG A 563 -19.52 3.78 24.62
CA ARG A 563 -19.15 3.27 23.29
C ARG A 563 -19.50 4.26 22.19
N LEU A 564 -20.41 5.19 22.45
CA LEU A 564 -20.84 6.23 21.54
C LEU A 564 -20.20 7.59 21.82
N VAL A 565 -19.36 7.69 22.85
CA VAL A 565 -18.72 8.95 23.25
C VAL A 565 -17.30 8.99 22.71
N ASP A 566 -17.05 9.95 21.81
CA ASP A 566 -15.74 10.16 21.24
C ASP A 566 -14.69 10.36 22.32
N GLY A 567 -13.64 9.54 22.23
CA GLY A 567 -12.50 9.61 23.12
C GLY A 567 -12.61 8.88 24.45
N ALA A 568 -13.80 8.41 24.85
CA ALA A 568 -13.99 7.59 26.05
C ALA A 568 -13.42 6.17 25.89
N LEU A 569 -13.48 5.62 24.67
CA LEU A 569 -13.04 4.26 24.35
C LEU A 569 -11.58 3.99 24.73
N ARG A 570 -10.67 4.96 24.50
CA ARG A 570 -9.25 4.81 24.84
C ARG A 570 -9.03 4.75 26.36
N GLU A 571 -9.71 5.62 27.10
CA GLU A 571 -9.60 5.64 28.56
C GLU A 571 -10.15 4.36 29.17
N ILE A 572 -11.28 3.88 28.65
CA ILE A 572 -11.89 2.60 29.06
C ILE A 572 -10.94 1.45 28.76
N ALA A 573 -10.42 1.36 27.53
CA ALA A 573 -9.49 0.30 27.15
C ALA A 573 -8.24 0.28 28.05
N SER A 574 -7.65 1.44 28.37
CA SER A 574 -6.50 1.53 29.26
C SER A 574 -6.82 1.10 30.71
N ASN A 575 -8.00 1.48 31.21
CA ASN A 575 -8.45 1.06 32.53
C ASN A 575 -8.74 -0.44 32.58
N CYS A 576 -9.35 -0.99 31.53
CA CYS A 576 -9.60 -2.43 31.38
C CYS A 576 -8.31 -3.24 31.29
N GLU A 577 -7.32 -2.79 30.52
CA GLU A 577 -5.99 -3.43 30.46
C GLU A 577 -5.35 -3.50 31.85
N ARG A 578 -5.36 -2.39 32.59
CA ARG A 578 -4.84 -2.34 33.97
C ARG A 578 -5.60 -3.27 34.91
N ALA A 579 -6.93 -3.32 34.79
CA ALA A 579 -7.76 -4.18 35.61
C ALA A 579 -7.53 -5.67 35.32
N LYS A 580 -7.41 -6.06 34.03
CA LYS A 580 -7.01 -7.39 33.60
C LYS A 580 -5.70 -7.82 34.26
N HIS A 581 -4.66 -6.99 34.20
CA HIS A 581 -3.38 -7.30 34.85
C HIS A 581 -3.51 -7.40 36.38
N HIS A 582 -4.28 -6.50 36.99
CA HIS A 582 -4.44 -6.50 38.44
C HIS A 582 -5.23 -7.71 38.95
N VAL A 583 -6.32 -8.09 38.27
CA VAL A 583 -7.13 -9.26 38.63
C VAL A 583 -6.34 -10.56 38.45
N SER A 584 -5.55 -10.68 37.37
CA SER A 584 -4.63 -11.82 37.17
C SER A 584 -3.59 -11.97 38.27
N ALA A 585 -3.12 -10.87 38.86
CA ALA A 585 -2.04 -10.89 39.85
C ALA A 585 -2.53 -10.92 41.30
N HIS A 586 -3.70 -10.36 41.60
CA HIS A 586 -4.17 -10.12 42.97
C HIS A 586 -5.56 -10.70 43.26
N GLY A 587 -6.23 -11.32 42.28
CA GLY A 587 -7.52 -11.99 42.46
C GLY A 587 -8.74 -11.06 42.42
N GLU A 588 -8.56 -9.75 42.46
CA GLU A 588 -9.63 -8.74 42.36
C GLU A 588 -9.07 -7.46 41.74
N ALA A 589 -9.88 -6.75 40.95
CA ALA A 589 -9.57 -5.42 40.44
C ALA A 589 -10.75 -4.45 40.61
N LYS A 590 -10.42 -3.17 40.84
CA LYS A 590 -11.39 -2.08 40.87
C LYS A 590 -11.17 -1.18 39.67
N LEU A 591 -12.14 -1.18 38.77
CA LEU A 591 -12.26 -0.28 37.64
C LEU A 591 -12.94 0.99 38.13
N ALA A 592 -12.34 2.14 37.87
CA ALA A 592 -12.94 3.43 38.14
C ALA A 592 -13.01 4.21 36.84
N PHE A 593 -14.17 4.76 36.55
CA PHE A 593 -14.39 5.65 35.41
C PHE A 593 -14.94 6.96 35.94
N ASN A 594 -14.34 8.06 35.49
CA ASN A 594 -14.80 9.39 35.83
C ASN A 594 -15.30 10.04 34.53
N ASP A 595 -16.56 10.43 34.50
CA ASP A 595 -17.11 11.22 33.40
C ASP A 595 -17.87 12.45 33.95
N ALA A 596 -18.56 13.16 33.05
CA ALA A 596 -19.38 14.32 33.40
C ALA A 596 -20.56 13.98 34.32
N TYR A 597 -20.92 12.70 34.49
CA TYR A 597 -22.08 12.21 35.23
C TYR A 597 -21.71 11.59 36.59
N GLY A 598 -20.43 11.26 36.81
CA GLY A 598 -19.92 10.89 38.13
C GLY A 598 -18.74 9.92 38.09
N ARG A 599 -18.44 9.33 39.25
CA ARG A 599 -17.44 8.27 39.39
C ARG A 599 -18.14 6.92 39.48
N ILE A 600 -17.92 6.07 38.50
CA ILE A 600 -18.46 4.70 38.45
C ILE A 600 -17.35 3.74 38.88
N LEU A 601 -17.65 2.89 39.87
CA LEU A 601 -16.70 1.94 40.44
C LEU A 601 -17.21 0.53 40.22
N LEU A 602 -16.53 -0.23 39.37
CA LEU A 602 -16.79 -1.63 39.11
C LEU A 602 -15.71 -2.48 39.81
N THR A 603 -16.12 -3.41 40.66
CA THR A 603 -15.21 -4.41 41.24
C THR A 603 -15.38 -5.74 40.50
N VAL A 604 -14.29 -6.29 39.98
CA VAL A 604 -14.27 -7.56 39.27
C VAL A 604 -13.34 -8.52 40.01
N SER A 605 -13.90 -9.61 40.54
CA SER A 605 -13.12 -10.72 41.08
C SER A 605 -12.58 -11.60 39.95
N GLU A 606 -11.52 -12.34 40.22
CA GLU A 606 -10.92 -13.29 39.28
C GLU A 606 -11.92 -14.33 38.79
N THR A 607 -12.73 -14.89 39.69
CA THR A 607 -13.79 -15.84 39.30
C THR A 607 -14.79 -15.22 38.33
N ARG A 608 -15.20 -13.96 38.58
CA ARG A 608 -16.11 -13.26 37.67
C ARG A 608 -15.45 -12.96 36.33
N PHE A 609 -14.20 -12.52 36.34
CA PHE A 609 -13.43 -12.25 35.13
C PHE A 609 -13.27 -13.49 34.25
N GLN A 610 -12.94 -14.64 34.85
CA GLN A 610 -12.84 -15.92 34.14
C GLN A 610 -14.20 -16.35 33.56
N GLN A 611 -15.31 -16.13 34.28
CA GLN A 611 -16.66 -16.42 33.75
C GLN A 611 -17.00 -15.57 32.52
N LEU A 612 -16.69 -14.27 32.55
CA LEU A 612 -16.95 -13.35 31.44
C LEU A 612 -16.11 -13.70 30.20
N THR A 613 -14.87 -14.14 30.42
CA THR A 613 -13.88 -14.41 29.35
C THR A 613 -13.72 -15.89 29.01
N ALA A 614 -14.58 -16.76 29.57
CA ALA A 614 -14.50 -18.22 29.38
C ALA A 614 -14.56 -18.65 27.91
N HIS A 615 -15.27 -17.89 27.07
CA HIS A 615 -15.37 -18.17 25.64
C HIS A 615 -14.03 -17.93 24.91
N LEU A 616 -13.28 -16.88 25.28
CA LEU A 616 -11.95 -16.59 24.72
C LEU A 616 -10.92 -17.61 25.18
N ILE A 617 -10.97 -18.03 26.46
CA ILE A 617 -10.09 -19.08 27.00
C ILE A 617 -10.31 -20.40 26.25
N ARG A 618 -11.57 -20.77 26.02
CA ARG A 618 -11.93 -21.97 25.24
C ARG A 618 -11.41 -21.89 23.81
N GLN A 619 -11.58 -20.74 23.16
CA GLN A 619 -11.08 -20.53 21.80
C GLN A 619 -9.56 -20.72 21.74
N VAL A 620 -8.79 -20.19 22.70
CA VAL A 620 -7.33 -20.42 22.78
C VAL A 620 -7.02 -21.92 22.84
N THR A 621 -7.73 -22.71 23.65
CA THR A 621 -7.49 -24.16 23.74
C THR A 621 -7.90 -24.91 22.47
N GLU A 622 -9.01 -24.53 21.83
CA GLU A 622 -9.48 -25.15 20.58
C GLU A 622 -8.49 -24.90 19.43
N GLU A 623 -7.94 -23.68 19.32
CA GLU A 623 -6.92 -23.35 18.32
C GLU A 623 -5.63 -24.13 18.54
N VAL A 624 -5.21 -24.32 19.80
CA VAL A 624 -4.04 -25.14 20.12
C VAL A 624 -4.27 -26.60 19.73
N GLU A 625 -5.42 -27.17 20.06
CA GLU A 625 -5.80 -28.53 19.68
C GLU A 625 -5.83 -28.70 18.16
N CYS A 626 -6.32 -27.71 17.43
CA CYS A 626 -6.31 -27.72 15.97
C CYS A 626 -4.88 -27.81 15.40
N VAL A 627 -3.92 -27.05 15.95
CA VAL A 627 -2.51 -27.10 15.50
C VAL A 627 -1.84 -28.42 15.88
N LEU A 628 -2.15 -28.98 17.05
CA LEU A 628 -1.66 -30.30 17.46
C LEU A 628 -2.15 -31.40 16.51
N GLN A 629 -3.43 -31.38 16.15
CA GLN A 629 -4.00 -32.29 15.15
C GLN A 629 -3.32 -32.13 13.78
N GLN A 630 -3.06 -30.89 13.35
CA GLN A 630 -2.33 -30.61 12.10
C GLN A 630 -0.89 -31.14 12.13
N ALA A 631 -0.22 -31.09 13.29
CA ALA A 631 1.11 -31.66 13.49
C ALA A 631 1.08 -33.19 13.65
N GLY A 632 -0.11 -33.80 13.72
CA GLY A 632 -0.30 -35.23 13.93
C GLY A 632 0.20 -35.68 15.29
N CYS A 633 0.02 -34.88 16.35
CA CYS A 633 0.41 -35.24 17.71
C CYS A 633 -0.56 -34.75 18.77
N ASP A 634 -0.52 -35.39 19.94
CA ASP A 634 -1.29 -35.00 21.13
C ASP A 634 -0.42 -34.32 22.20
N TRP A 635 -1.06 -33.71 23.20
CA TRP A 635 -0.42 -33.04 24.33
C TRP A 635 0.66 -33.89 25.05
N SER A 636 0.48 -35.20 25.12
CA SER A 636 1.41 -36.13 25.78
C SER A 636 2.69 -36.40 25.01
N GLU A 637 2.72 -36.08 23.72
CA GLU A 637 3.89 -36.26 22.84
C GLU A 637 4.79 -35.03 22.81
N LEU A 638 4.36 -33.93 23.42
CA LEU A 638 5.15 -32.72 23.59
C LEU A 638 6.16 -32.93 24.73
N ASP A 639 7.42 -32.58 24.49
CA ASP A 639 8.43 -32.52 25.55
C ASP A 639 8.38 -31.22 26.34
N ARG A 640 7.84 -30.14 25.73
CA ARG A 640 7.75 -28.81 26.33
C ARG A 640 6.68 -27.95 25.67
N ILE A 641 6.09 -27.07 26.47
CA ILE A 641 5.22 -25.98 26.00
C ILE A 641 5.90 -24.66 26.34
N VAL A 642 5.91 -23.76 25.38
CA VAL A 642 6.60 -22.48 25.42
C VAL A 642 5.56 -21.39 25.25
N LEU A 643 5.46 -20.50 26.23
CA LEU A 643 4.53 -19.39 26.22
C LEU A 643 5.26 -18.10 25.86
N ALA A 644 4.80 -17.44 24.80
CA ALA A 644 5.23 -16.10 24.39
C ALA A 644 4.03 -15.13 24.48
N GLY A 645 4.33 -13.84 24.59
CA GLY A 645 3.30 -12.81 24.81
C GLY A 645 2.85 -12.71 26.27
N GLN A 646 2.32 -11.53 26.65
CA GLN A 646 1.93 -11.24 28.04
C GLN A 646 0.51 -11.70 28.36
N ALA A 647 -0.35 -11.87 27.34
CA ALA A 647 -1.74 -12.26 27.55
C ALA A 647 -1.89 -13.74 27.92
N THR A 648 -0.84 -14.56 27.80
CA THR A 648 -0.78 -15.91 28.38
C THR A 648 -0.91 -15.92 29.91
N GLN A 649 -0.63 -14.77 30.55
CA GLN A 649 -0.77 -14.56 32.00
C GLN A 649 -2.16 -14.00 32.39
N ALA A 650 -3.09 -13.87 31.44
CA ALA A 650 -4.48 -13.55 31.76
C ALA A 650 -5.09 -14.68 32.61
N ALA A 651 -5.89 -14.32 33.62
CA ALA A 651 -6.45 -15.29 34.56
C ALA A 651 -7.25 -16.37 33.82
N GLY A 652 -7.03 -17.63 34.19
CA GLY A 652 -7.66 -18.80 33.57
C GLY A 652 -6.96 -19.33 32.31
N VAL A 653 -6.19 -18.53 31.56
CA VAL A 653 -5.50 -19.00 30.33
C VAL A 653 -4.43 -20.03 30.67
N LEU A 654 -3.50 -19.68 31.56
CA LEU A 654 -2.44 -20.57 31.98
C LEU A 654 -2.97 -21.85 32.65
N ASP A 655 -4.07 -21.75 33.40
CA ASP A 655 -4.68 -22.90 34.07
C ASP A 655 -5.36 -23.83 33.07
N ALA A 656 -6.05 -23.30 32.06
CA ALA A 656 -6.60 -24.08 30.96
C ALA A 656 -5.50 -24.83 30.19
N LEU A 657 -4.41 -24.14 29.85
CA LEU A 657 -3.27 -24.77 29.18
C LEU A 657 -2.60 -25.84 30.05
N LYS A 658 -2.43 -25.60 31.36
CA LYS A 658 -1.91 -26.62 32.31
C LYS A 658 -2.82 -27.84 32.40
N ALA A 659 -4.13 -27.62 32.43
CA ALA A 659 -5.10 -28.70 32.48
C ALA A 659 -4.98 -29.62 31.26
N SER A 660 -4.84 -29.05 30.05
CA SER A 660 -4.65 -29.81 28.82
C SER A 660 -3.24 -30.44 28.72
N ALA A 661 -2.20 -29.73 29.15
CA ALA A 661 -0.81 -30.18 29.10
C ALA A 661 -0.50 -31.37 30.02
N GLY A 662 -1.27 -31.55 31.09
CA GLY A 662 -1.02 -32.59 32.09
C GLY A 662 0.33 -32.42 32.78
N LYS A 663 1.30 -33.27 32.45
CA LYS A 663 2.66 -33.25 33.05
C LYS A 663 3.71 -32.55 32.19
N THR A 664 3.35 -32.14 30.97
CA THR A 664 4.29 -31.51 30.05
C THR A 664 4.77 -30.17 30.63
N PRO A 665 6.08 -29.92 30.70
CA PRO A 665 6.60 -28.70 31.31
C PRO A 665 6.25 -27.46 30.48
N ILE A 666 5.76 -26.43 31.16
CA ILE A 666 5.43 -25.12 30.56
C ILE A 666 6.51 -24.11 30.96
N GLN A 667 7.06 -23.40 29.97
CA GLN A 667 8.05 -22.35 30.14
C GLN A 667 7.54 -21.02 29.56
N GLN A 668 7.47 -19.98 30.39
CA GLN A 668 7.20 -18.62 29.91
C GLN A 668 8.51 -17.98 29.42
N LEU A 669 8.49 -17.44 28.20
CA LEU A 669 9.59 -16.65 27.66
C LEU A 669 9.48 -15.16 28.06
N PRO A 670 10.62 -14.44 28.13
CA PRO A 670 10.63 -13.00 28.30
C PRO A 670 9.91 -12.29 27.15
N ALA A 671 9.30 -11.13 27.42
CA ALA A 671 8.61 -10.34 26.40
C ALA A 671 9.50 -9.94 25.20
N SER A 672 10.82 -9.92 25.38
CA SER A 672 11.79 -9.60 24.32
C SER A 672 12.11 -10.76 23.36
N CYS A 673 11.59 -11.96 23.59
CA CYS A 673 12.02 -13.17 22.86
C CYS A 673 11.83 -13.05 21.34
N VAL A 674 10.72 -12.47 20.89
CA VAL A 674 10.42 -12.28 19.47
C VAL A 674 11.46 -11.37 18.79
N ALA A 675 11.71 -10.18 19.34
CA ALA A 675 12.72 -9.25 18.80
C ALA A 675 14.13 -9.88 18.81
N LYS A 676 14.50 -10.60 19.87
CA LYS A 676 15.79 -11.32 19.97
C LYS A 676 15.90 -12.42 18.92
N GLY A 677 14.84 -13.18 18.70
CA GLY A 677 14.75 -14.20 17.64
C GLY A 677 14.92 -13.62 16.25
N ALA A 678 14.26 -12.50 15.96
CA ALA A 678 14.45 -11.78 14.70
C ALA A 678 15.90 -11.30 14.51
N ALA A 679 16.57 -10.85 15.57
CA ALA A 679 17.97 -10.44 15.50
C ALA A 679 18.91 -11.63 15.25
N LEU A 680 18.62 -12.81 15.82
CA LEU A 680 19.32 -14.06 15.52
C LEU A 680 19.12 -14.45 14.06
N GLN A 681 17.89 -14.38 13.54
CA GLN A 681 17.60 -14.63 12.13
C GLN A 681 18.39 -13.68 11.21
N ALA A 682 18.50 -12.40 11.56
CA ALA A 682 19.34 -11.45 10.83
C ALA A 682 20.82 -11.88 10.80
N SER A 683 21.32 -12.42 11.92
CA SER A 683 22.69 -12.95 12.02
C SER A 683 22.88 -14.20 11.15
N PHE A 684 21.84 -15.04 11.03
CA PHE A 684 21.83 -16.23 10.19
C PHE A 684 21.81 -15.89 8.70
N GLN A 685 20.99 -14.93 8.29
CA GLN A 685 20.98 -14.45 6.91
C GLN A 685 22.34 -13.86 6.50
N ARG A 686 22.96 -13.10 7.41
CA ARG A 686 24.31 -12.62 7.19
C ARG A 686 25.35 -13.74 7.11
N SER A 687 25.25 -14.75 7.96
CA SER A 687 26.15 -15.90 7.92
C SER A 687 26.03 -16.61 6.57
N ARG A 688 24.81 -16.81 6.06
CA ARG A 688 24.55 -17.37 4.72
C ARG A 688 25.15 -16.51 3.61
N ALA A 689 24.98 -15.19 3.67
CA ALA A 689 25.57 -14.25 2.71
C ALA A 689 27.11 -14.30 2.71
N ASP A 690 27.73 -14.56 3.86
CA ASP A 690 29.18 -14.75 4.01
C ASP A 690 29.65 -16.19 3.69
N GLY A 691 28.76 -17.07 3.19
CA GLY A 691 29.07 -18.48 2.89
C GLY A 691 29.28 -19.37 4.11
N ARG A 692 28.84 -18.92 5.30
CA ARG A 692 28.91 -19.66 6.57
C ARG A 692 27.56 -20.28 6.90
N ARG A 693 27.57 -21.41 7.62
CA ARG A 693 26.33 -22.00 8.13
C ARG A 693 25.80 -21.20 9.32
N PRO A 694 24.47 -21.00 9.43
CA PRO A 694 23.87 -20.43 10.62
C PRO A 694 24.04 -21.39 11.81
N LEU A 695 23.85 -20.87 13.04
CA LEU A 695 23.88 -21.68 14.25
C LEU A 695 22.74 -22.71 14.26
N VAL A 696 21.57 -22.27 13.80
CA VAL A 696 20.36 -23.09 13.66
C VAL A 696 19.80 -22.88 12.26
N GLU A 697 19.58 -23.96 11.52
CA GLU A 697 18.80 -23.94 10.29
C GLU A 697 17.31 -23.91 10.61
N VAL A 698 16.57 -22.98 10.01
CA VAL A 698 15.12 -22.84 10.20
C VAL A 698 14.41 -23.29 8.95
N GLU A 699 13.45 -24.20 9.14
CA GLU A 699 12.52 -24.64 8.10
C GLU A 699 11.09 -24.38 8.58
N ASP A 700 10.45 -23.35 8.02
CA ASP A 700 9.10 -22.94 8.37
C ASP A 700 8.04 -23.60 7.47
N ALA A 701 6.77 -23.42 7.80
CA ALA A 701 5.63 -23.98 7.08
C ALA A 701 4.58 -22.91 6.75
N ALA A 702 3.81 -23.14 5.69
CA ALA A 702 2.69 -22.28 5.32
C ALA A 702 1.56 -22.37 6.36
N ALA A 703 1.19 -21.25 6.98
CA ALA A 703 0.15 -21.22 8.03
C ALA A 703 -1.28 -21.46 7.51
N ASN A 704 -1.55 -21.12 6.25
CA ASN A 704 -2.81 -21.44 5.57
C ASN A 704 -2.54 -21.80 4.11
N SER A 705 -3.47 -22.51 3.50
CA SER A 705 -3.44 -22.85 2.08
C SER A 705 -3.49 -21.59 1.21
N LEU A 706 -2.56 -21.49 0.26
CA LEU A 706 -2.60 -20.52 -0.83
C LEU A 706 -3.29 -21.18 -2.02
N GLY A 707 -4.28 -20.51 -2.59
CA GLY A 707 -5.03 -20.99 -3.75
C GLY A 707 -5.29 -19.90 -4.78
N LEU A 708 -6.05 -20.26 -5.81
CA LEU A 708 -6.54 -19.33 -6.83
C LEU A 708 -8.05 -19.49 -7.03
N VAL A 709 -8.70 -18.43 -7.50
CA VAL A 709 -10.09 -18.51 -7.94
C VAL A 709 -10.16 -19.32 -9.24
N GLY A 710 -10.82 -20.48 -9.18
CA GLY A 710 -11.24 -21.26 -10.34
C GLY A 710 -12.76 -21.17 -10.56
N ILE A 711 -13.23 -21.54 -11.75
CA ILE A 711 -14.65 -21.76 -12.03
C ILE A 711 -14.87 -23.23 -12.34
N GLU A 712 -15.72 -23.91 -11.58
CA GLU A 712 -16.08 -25.30 -11.84
C GLU A 712 -16.90 -25.41 -13.14
N SER A 713 -16.44 -26.21 -14.10
CA SER A 713 -17.06 -26.33 -15.43
C SER A 713 -18.54 -26.73 -15.41
N LYS A 714 -18.97 -27.60 -14.49
CA LYS A 714 -20.34 -28.13 -14.42
C LYS A 714 -21.32 -27.18 -13.73
N THR A 715 -20.90 -26.58 -12.62
CA THR A 715 -21.79 -25.77 -11.77
C THR A 715 -21.64 -24.27 -12.02
N GLN A 716 -20.57 -23.88 -12.73
CA GLN A 716 -20.14 -22.48 -12.91
C GLN A 716 -19.88 -21.74 -11.60
N ARG A 717 -19.73 -22.47 -10.48
CA ARG A 717 -19.41 -21.88 -9.18
C ARG A 717 -17.95 -21.52 -9.10
N ARG A 718 -17.66 -20.43 -8.39
CA ARG A 718 -16.30 -20.05 -8.04
C ARG A 718 -15.80 -20.98 -6.94
N CYS A 719 -14.61 -21.53 -7.12
CA CYS A 719 -13.99 -22.40 -6.14
C CYS A 719 -12.55 -21.98 -5.86
N ASN A 720 -12.09 -22.30 -4.67
CA ASN A 720 -10.70 -22.15 -4.27
C ASN A 720 -9.92 -23.38 -4.73
N ALA A 721 -9.06 -23.21 -5.73
CA ALA A 721 -8.13 -24.23 -6.17
C ALA A 721 -6.82 -24.11 -5.39
N VAL A 722 -6.63 -24.98 -4.39
CA VAL A 722 -5.44 -24.97 -3.54
C VAL A 722 -4.18 -25.28 -4.35
N LEU A 723 -3.16 -24.44 -4.20
CA LEU A 723 -1.88 -24.48 -4.90
C LEU A 723 -0.76 -24.95 -3.99
N ILE A 724 -0.65 -24.30 -2.82
CA ILE A 724 0.31 -24.62 -1.77
C ILE A 724 -0.53 -24.87 -0.52
N PRO A 725 -0.65 -26.13 -0.06
CA PRO A 725 -1.49 -26.45 1.07
C PRO A 725 -0.90 -25.90 2.38
N ARG A 726 -1.76 -25.67 3.37
CA ARG A 726 -1.35 -25.44 4.75
C ARG A 726 -0.39 -26.54 5.22
N GLY A 727 0.64 -26.16 5.97
CA GLY A 727 1.69 -27.05 6.44
C GLY A 727 2.80 -27.36 5.42
N ALA A 728 2.68 -26.89 4.17
CA ALA A 728 3.76 -27.04 3.18
C ALA A 728 5.03 -26.33 3.67
N LYS A 729 6.18 -27.02 3.57
CA LYS A 729 7.49 -26.46 3.94
C LYS A 729 7.86 -25.29 3.03
N LEU A 730 8.39 -24.23 3.61
CA LEU A 730 8.81 -23.04 2.89
C LEU A 730 10.34 -23.02 2.69
N PRO A 731 10.85 -22.66 1.50
CA PRO A 731 10.11 -22.16 0.34
C PRO A 731 9.34 -23.28 -0.40
N ALA A 732 8.19 -22.94 -0.96
CA ALA A 732 7.35 -23.85 -1.73
C ALA A 732 7.09 -23.28 -3.12
N ALA A 733 6.98 -24.14 -4.13
CA ALA A 733 6.61 -23.73 -5.47
C ALA A 733 5.66 -24.74 -6.11
N THR A 734 4.73 -24.25 -6.92
CA THR A 734 3.84 -25.11 -7.70
C THR A 734 3.65 -24.52 -9.09
N ARG A 735 3.56 -25.38 -10.10
CA ARG A 735 3.38 -24.96 -11.49
C ARG A 735 2.03 -25.43 -12.01
N ARG A 736 1.35 -24.57 -12.78
CA ARG A 736 0.07 -24.86 -13.43
C ARG A 736 0.08 -24.31 -14.85
N THR A 737 -0.52 -25.06 -15.77
CA THR A 737 -0.66 -24.64 -17.16
C THR A 737 -2.06 -24.08 -17.38
N PHE A 738 -2.12 -22.84 -17.84
CA PHE A 738 -3.34 -22.16 -18.23
C PHE A 738 -3.42 -22.03 -19.75
N LYS A 739 -4.62 -21.76 -20.27
CA LYS A 739 -4.85 -21.60 -21.71
C LYS A 739 -5.69 -20.35 -21.97
N THR A 740 -5.44 -19.69 -23.09
CA THR A 740 -6.37 -18.69 -23.61
C THR A 740 -7.68 -19.36 -23.97
N PHE A 741 -8.80 -18.69 -23.66
CA PHE A 741 -10.15 -19.22 -23.92
C PHE A 741 -10.93 -18.35 -24.92
N ARG A 742 -10.33 -17.25 -25.38
CA ARG A 742 -10.87 -16.37 -26.43
C ARG A 742 -9.78 -16.01 -27.43
N GLU A 743 -10.20 -15.80 -28.67
CA GLU A 743 -9.33 -15.36 -29.75
C GLU A 743 -8.81 -13.95 -29.47
N GLY A 744 -7.51 -13.73 -29.66
CA GLY A 744 -6.88 -12.42 -29.44
C GLY A 744 -6.87 -11.96 -27.98
N GLN A 745 -7.00 -12.87 -27.01
CA GLN A 745 -6.90 -12.55 -25.59
C GLN A 745 -5.57 -11.81 -25.30
N ASP A 746 -5.66 -10.61 -24.74
CA ASP A 746 -4.54 -9.68 -24.56
C ASP A 746 -4.06 -9.59 -23.10
N SER A 747 -4.72 -10.30 -22.20
CA SER A 747 -4.43 -10.29 -20.78
C SER A 747 -4.68 -11.62 -20.07
N LEU A 748 -3.95 -11.84 -18.98
CA LEU A 748 -4.15 -12.92 -18.02
C LEU A 748 -4.35 -12.28 -16.64
N MET A 749 -5.44 -12.63 -15.96
CA MET A 749 -5.70 -12.20 -14.58
C MET A 749 -5.82 -13.44 -13.71
N ILE A 750 -5.01 -13.50 -12.65
CA ILE A 750 -5.01 -14.57 -11.66
C ILE A 750 -5.37 -13.95 -10.32
N GLN A 751 -6.54 -14.30 -9.79
CA GLN A 751 -6.96 -13.90 -8.44
C GLN A 751 -6.49 -14.95 -7.43
N MET A 752 -5.65 -14.54 -6.48
CA MET A 752 -5.13 -15.38 -5.43
C MET A 752 -6.00 -15.33 -4.18
N LEU A 753 -6.15 -16.49 -3.54
CA LEU A 753 -6.93 -16.70 -2.32
C LEU A 753 -6.05 -17.31 -1.23
N GLN A 754 -6.46 -17.12 0.01
CA GLN A 754 -5.95 -17.87 1.14
C GLN A 754 -7.09 -18.40 1.99
N GLY A 755 -6.97 -19.67 2.40
CA GLY A 755 -7.94 -20.36 3.23
C GLY A 755 -8.23 -21.78 2.73
N GLU A 756 -8.96 -22.53 3.57
CA GLU A 756 -9.20 -23.97 3.36
C GLU A 756 -10.55 -24.28 2.71
N HIS A 757 -11.47 -23.29 2.66
CA HIS A 757 -12.82 -23.53 2.16
C HIS A 757 -12.83 -23.72 0.63
N VAL A 758 -13.66 -24.64 0.14
CA VAL A 758 -13.77 -24.93 -1.32
C VAL A 758 -14.46 -23.81 -2.09
N ASP A 759 -15.43 -23.14 -1.47
CA ASP A 759 -16.07 -21.93 -2.01
C ASP A 759 -15.09 -20.74 -1.91
N ALA A 760 -14.78 -20.14 -3.06
CA ALA A 760 -13.86 -19.01 -3.16
C ALA A 760 -14.32 -17.79 -2.37
N ASP A 761 -15.63 -17.58 -2.25
CA ASP A 761 -16.20 -16.40 -1.59
C ASP A 761 -16.10 -16.49 -0.05
N ARG A 762 -15.73 -17.66 0.48
CA ARG A 762 -15.42 -17.88 1.91
C ARG A 762 -13.92 -17.89 2.21
N CYS A 763 -13.08 -17.64 1.21
CA CYS A 763 -11.64 -17.47 1.38
C CYS A 763 -11.26 -16.00 1.40
N THR A 764 -10.10 -15.70 1.98
CA THR A 764 -9.57 -14.34 2.00
C THR A 764 -8.91 -14.02 0.66
N SER A 765 -9.28 -12.89 0.05
CA SER A 765 -8.59 -12.34 -1.11
C SER A 765 -7.18 -11.91 -0.72
N VAL A 766 -6.16 -12.43 -1.39
CA VAL A 766 -4.76 -12.07 -1.13
C VAL A 766 -4.29 -10.96 -2.07
N GLY A 767 -4.77 -11.00 -3.31
CA GLY A 767 -4.39 -10.07 -4.36
C GLY A 767 -4.52 -10.70 -5.74
N ARG A 768 -4.13 -9.94 -6.76
CA ARG A 768 -4.26 -10.35 -8.16
C ARG A 768 -2.95 -10.17 -8.90
N CYS A 769 -2.61 -11.14 -9.74
CA CYS A 769 -1.56 -11.01 -10.73
C CYS A 769 -2.21 -10.67 -12.07
N VAL A 770 -1.89 -9.50 -12.62
CA VAL A 770 -2.40 -9.05 -13.92
C VAL A 770 -1.24 -8.95 -14.91
N ILE A 771 -1.36 -9.67 -16.01
CA ILE A 771 -0.45 -9.63 -17.16
C ILE A 771 -1.26 -9.00 -18.28
N SER A 772 -0.90 -7.78 -18.65
CA SER A 772 -1.64 -6.98 -19.65
C SER A 772 -0.83 -6.74 -20.93
N ASP A 773 0.36 -7.31 -20.99
CA ASP A 773 1.37 -7.17 -22.03
C ASP A 773 1.51 -8.44 -22.88
N LEU A 774 0.41 -9.20 -23.07
CA LEU A 774 0.43 -10.37 -23.96
C LEU A 774 0.53 -9.95 -25.43
N PRO A 775 1.21 -10.73 -26.29
CA PRO A 775 1.24 -10.46 -27.73
C PRO A 775 -0.18 -10.40 -28.33
N PRO A 776 -0.45 -9.52 -29.30
CA PRO A 776 -1.75 -9.46 -29.94
C PRO A 776 -2.03 -10.69 -30.81
N GLY A 777 -3.30 -11.07 -30.96
CA GLY A 777 -3.71 -12.13 -31.88
C GLY A 777 -3.40 -13.55 -31.41
N LEU A 778 -3.35 -13.79 -30.10
CA LEU A 778 -3.16 -15.13 -29.56
C LEU A 778 -4.33 -16.06 -29.94
N PRO A 779 -4.06 -17.24 -30.54
CA PRO A 779 -5.08 -18.26 -30.77
C PRO A 779 -5.68 -18.75 -29.46
N ILE A 780 -6.96 -19.17 -29.50
CA ILE A 780 -7.57 -19.97 -28.42
C ILE A 780 -6.71 -21.22 -28.15
N GLY A 781 -6.49 -21.52 -26.87
CA GLY A 781 -5.72 -22.69 -26.43
C GLY A 781 -4.22 -22.45 -26.27
N THR A 782 -3.73 -21.22 -26.50
CA THR A 782 -2.33 -20.84 -26.26
C THR A 782 -1.99 -21.09 -24.79
N GLN A 783 -0.96 -21.90 -24.54
CA GLN A 783 -0.59 -22.36 -23.20
C GLN A 783 0.34 -21.38 -22.49
N PHE A 784 0.10 -21.18 -21.20
CA PHE A 784 0.93 -20.41 -20.28
C PHE A 784 1.25 -21.27 -19.07
N ASP A 785 2.51 -21.58 -18.85
CA ASP A 785 3.00 -22.19 -17.63
C ASP A 785 3.20 -21.11 -16.58
N VAL A 786 2.45 -21.21 -15.50
CA VAL A 786 2.46 -20.27 -14.39
C VAL A 786 2.99 -20.99 -13.16
N GLU A 787 4.10 -20.52 -12.65
CA GLU A 787 4.71 -21.00 -11.42
C GLU A 787 4.47 -20.01 -10.28
N PHE A 788 3.86 -20.49 -9.21
CA PHE A 788 3.60 -19.76 -7.98
C PHE A 788 4.67 -20.15 -6.98
N GLN A 789 5.52 -19.21 -6.59
CA GLN A 789 6.57 -19.42 -5.59
C GLN A 789 6.21 -18.66 -4.31
N CYS A 790 6.19 -19.38 -3.19
CA CYS A 790 6.11 -18.83 -1.85
C CYS A 790 7.51 -18.88 -1.21
N ALA A 791 8.08 -17.71 -0.94
CA ALA A 791 9.40 -17.57 -0.32
C ALA A 791 9.38 -18.01 1.15
N PRO A 792 10.55 -18.19 1.81
CA PRO A 792 10.62 -18.46 3.25
C PRO A 792 9.93 -17.37 4.09
N SER A 793 9.95 -16.13 3.61
CA SER A 793 9.26 -14.98 4.21
C SER A 793 7.72 -15.06 4.14
N GLY A 794 7.16 -16.02 3.39
CA GLY A 794 5.74 -16.14 3.10
C GLY A 794 5.24 -15.24 1.95
N ARG A 795 6.14 -14.49 1.29
CA ARG A 795 5.81 -13.66 0.13
C ARG A 795 5.62 -14.49 -1.14
N VAL A 796 4.64 -14.12 -1.95
CA VAL A 796 4.27 -14.83 -3.18
C VAL A 796 4.78 -14.09 -4.41
N THR A 797 5.50 -14.81 -5.28
CA THR A 797 5.91 -14.35 -6.60
C THR A 797 5.33 -15.26 -7.68
N VAL A 798 4.79 -14.68 -8.75
CA VAL A 798 4.19 -15.40 -9.88
C VAL A 798 5.09 -15.26 -11.10
N TYR A 799 5.54 -16.39 -11.63
CA TYR A 799 6.31 -16.47 -12.88
C TYR A 799 5.41 -17.03 -13.96
N VAL A 800 5.36 -16.36 -15.10
CA VAL A 800 4.54 -16.79 -16.23
C VAL A 800 5.41 -16.93 -17.45
N GLU A 801 5.32 -18.07 -18.12
CA GLU A 801 6.08 -18.42 -19.31
C GLU A 801 5.16 -19.03 -20.36
N SER A 802 5.41 -18.73 -21.63
CA SER A 802 4.84 -19.46 -22.76
C SER A 802 5.91 -19.70 -23.80
N ALA A 803 6.35 -20.96 -23.89
CA ALA A 803 7.35 -21.38 -24.86
C ALA A 803 6.87 -21.19 -26.31
N ALA A 804 5.55 -21.35 -26.56
CA ALA A 804 4.96 -21.25 -27.89
C ALA A 804 5.13 -19.85 -28.53
N ILE A 805 5.19 -18.81 -27.71
CA ILE A 805 5.30 -17.41 -28.14
C ILE A 805 6.56 -16.70 -27.61
N GLY A 806 7.47 -17.44 -26.97
CA GLY A 806 8.69 -16.89 -26.39
C GLY A 806 8.43 -15.81 -25.33
N PHE A 807 7.34 -15.95 -24.57
CA PHE A 807 6.93 -14.96 -23.57
C PHE A 807 7.36 -15.40 -22.17
N ARG A 808 7.94 -14.48 -21.38
CA ARG A 808 8.26 -14.73 -19.97
C ARG A 808 8.16 -13.45 -19.16
N VAL A 809 7.52 -13.53 -17.99
CA VAL A 809 7.35 -12.40 -17.08
C VAL A 809 7.31 -12.86 -15.63
N THR A 810 7.78 -12.00 -14.73
CA THR A 810 7.64 -12.18 -13.29
C THR A 810 6.78 -11.03 -12.74
N ARG A 811 5.84 -11.35 -11.87
CA ARG A 811 4.92 -10.39 -11.25
C ARG A 811 4.77 -10.69 -9.75
N GLU A 812 4.69 -9.64 -8.97
CA GLU A 812 4.17 -9.69 -7.60
C GLU A 812 2.64 -9.50 -7.62
N LEU A 813 1.99 -9.83 -6.50
CA LEU A 813 0.56 -9.62 -6.34
C LEU A 813 0.22 -8.14 -6.17
N VAL A 814 -0.74 -7.66 -6.95
CA VAL A 814 -1.38 -6.36 -6.75
C VAL A 814 -2.49 -6.54 -5.72
N ARG A 815 -2.37 -5.83 -4.60
CA ARG A 815 -3.29 -5.93 -3.45
C ARG A 815 -4.35 -4.83 -3.52
N GLU A 816 -5.53 -5.07 -2.96
CA GLU A 816 -6.68 -4.15 -3.09
C GLU A 816 -6.47 -2.77 -2.44
N HIS A 817 -5.66 -2.70 -1.37
CA HIS A 817 -5.36 -1.47 -0.63
C HIS A 817 -3.86 -1.13 -0.60
N ALA A 818 -3.08 -1.62 -1.57
CA ALA A 818 -1.65 -1.32 -1.61
C ALA A 818 -1.39 0.17 -1.89
N LEU A 819 -0.50 0.76 -1.09
CA LEU A 819 0.12 2.03 -1.41
C LEU A 819 0.94 1.88 -2.70
N THR A 820 0.76 2.80 -3.65
CA THR A 820 1.59 2.88 -4.85
C THR A 820 3.02 3.27 -4.48
N HIS A 821 3.99 2.95 -5.35
CA HIS A 821 5.39 3.35 -5.13
C HIS A 821 5.56 4.87 -4.92
N HIS A 822 4.77 5.70 -5.61
CA HIS A 822 4.77 7.15 -5.42
C HIS A 822 4.22 7.55 -4.04
N GLN A 823 3.11 6.96 -3.60
CA GLN A 823 2.57 7.19 -2.26
C GLN A 823 3.55 6.76 -1.17
N LEU A 824 4.20 5.60 -1.32
CA LEU A 824 5.23 5.11 -0.40
C LEU A 824 6.40 6.10 -0.29
N ALA A 825 6.90 6.62 -1.41
CA ALA A 825 7.98 7.59 -1.42
C ALA A 825 7.58 8.92 -0.74
N ARG A 826 6.38 9.43 -1.02
CA ARG A 826 5.84 10.64 -0.38
C ARG A 826 5.69 10.47 1.13
N TRP A 827 5.15 9.32 1.56
CA TRP A 827 5.01 9.02 2.98
C TRP A 827 6.35 8.86 3.67
N ARG A 828 7.35 8.26 3.01
CA ARG A 828 8.71 8.17 3.52
C ARG A 828 9.30 9.56 3.78
N GLU A 829 9.25 10.46 2.81
CA GLU A 829 9.75 11.85 2.99
C GLU A 829 9.01 12.57 4.13
N TRP A 830 7.70 12.36 4.22
CA TRP A 830 6.89 12.93 5.30
C TRP A 830 7.29 12.38 6.68
N VAL A 831 7.42 11.06 6.83
CA VAL A 831 7.86 10.39 8.07
C VAL A 831 9.28 10.82 8.46
N GLU A 832 10.20 10.91 7.50
CA GLU A 832 11.57 11.39 7.74
C GLU A 832 11.57 12.83 8.29
N THR A 833 10.80 13.74 7.66
CA THR A 833 10.65 15.14 8.10
C THR A 833 10.07 15.23 9.51
N MET A 834 8.97 14.51 9.73
CA MET A 834 8.24 14.44 10.99
C MET A 834 9.10 13.91 12.14
N THR A 835 9.88 12.86 11.88
CA THR A 835 10.77 12.26 12.89
C THR A 835 11.92 13.21 13.24
N LEU A 836 12.49 13.93 12.27
CA LEU A 836 13.53 14.93 12.51
C LEU A 836 13.03 16.10 13.39
N CYS A 837 11.85 16.65 13.10
CA CYS A 837 11.27 17.73 13.92
C CYS A 837 11.08 17.33 15.40
N SER A 838 10.73 16.06 15.67
CA SER A 838 10.56 15.53 17.04
C SER A 838 11.86 15.39 17.86
N THR A 839 13.03 15.54 17.23
CA THR A 839 14.34 15.45 17.91
C THR A 839 14.95 16.80 18.27
N LEU A 840 14.39 17.89 17.74
CA LEU A 840 14.85 19.27 17.96
C LEU A 840 14.03 20.01 19.02
N GLY A 841 12.92 19.42 19.48
CA GLY A 841 11.97 19.99 20.46
C GLY A 841 12.21 19.56 21.89
#